data_AF-A0AAV6CHK5-F1
#
_entry.id   AF-A0AAV6CHK5-F1
#
_cell.length_a   1.000
_cell.length_b   1.000
_cell.length_c   1.000
_cell.angle_alpha   90.00
_cell.angle_beta   90.00
_cell.angle_gamma   90.00
#
_symmetry.space_group_name_H-M   'P 1'
#
loop_
_entity.id
_entity.type
_entity.pdbx_description
1 polymer ?
#
loop_
_entity_poly.entity_id
_entity_poly.type
_entity_poly.pdbx_seq_one_letter_code
_entity_poly.pdbx_strand_id
1 'polypeptide(L)'
;MEAPPPLFVARTIRDFRRDRAYAPGGAVYEQTVQSHLPLVHGVIARLLEDCPAALEEAVLSMFQTFAARWKKLPRKTVIASWLLRTCGLAAANARKRHKAPPIRRGSGPGLTLRALHLLEGRLNDKMRGAALLTVALADSAESAGERLGLKPAAVERLRDKALAKLQKLFRKYSVAEDAAAYLAALPVSPSADLEFAVLQEARQWTPKAERSVLARRTIGSWRWIGVRRFFAGVLKGLGVTVCLLVALGFTFKYLAENGHLTGFFVRREGQELAKRHPRLLEPAKAFPATEADKALVRASEPRNSADLYTLTNIYTAKLTFTKEQWEAIEPKGIPGAKMHQNGRLHLINPNAKRNGLIGMVGLEYDWTTAQLEFAGRNFTNVGVRYRGNGTYLNSQYTPKRSFKVDLNKETKGQKVAGIDELNFLNCIVDFSYLHDALAEQLFRDLGVPAPRTAYAYVTVDAPPKHQNQPFGLYVMVENIDGDFAKDRFGSKKTPIFKPVTYDLFKDLGSEWKQYDRIYDLKTEATPAQLQRVIDFAKLVSHGSDEEFEKRFAEFVDVEEFAAFLAGNVLISAYDSFLSMGQNYYMYLGPDNRFGFISWDHDHSWGEFGYVGTIQKREQASIWKPYTYNHHFLKRALKVEKFRAAYKAKLEHAMEHVFVPERLNRQIDQFAAVIRPAVAAENPVRLERFEKCVSSELDPISDHGPAEGPDKPPHQLKRFVQKRWESVREQLDGKSEGVVLNRDR
;
A
#
# COMPACT_ATOMS: atom_id res chain seq x y z
N MET A 1 -37.63 -55.44 50.87
CA MET A 1 -36.26 -55.09 51.29
C MET A 1 -35.58 -54.45 50.09
N GLU A 2 -35.55 -53.12 50.06
CA GLU A 2 -34.78 -52.38 49.05
C GLU A 2 -33.29 -52.56 49.33
N ALA A 3 -32.51 -52.86 48.30
CA ALA A 3 -31.06 -52.93 48.40
C ALA A 3 -30.53 -51.57 48.89
N PRO A 4 -29.55 -51.53 49.82
CA PRO A 4 -28.94 -50.27 50.22
C PRO A 4 -28.40 -49.55 48.97
N PRO A 5 -28.55 -48.21 48.86
CA PRO A 5 -28.01 -47.48 47.73
C PRO A 5 -26.51 -47.78 47.57
N PRO A 6 -26.01 -47.95 46.35
CA PRO A 6 -24.61 -48.29 46.14
C PRO A 6 -23.73 -47.22 46.81
N LEU A 7 -22.79 -47.68 47.64
CA LEU A 7 -21.79 -46.82 48.29
C LEU A 7 -21.19 -45.87 47.25
N PHE A 8 -21.42 -44.56 47.41
CA PHE A 8 -20.88 -43.57 46.50
C PHE A 8 -19.36 -43.58 46.61
N VAL A 9 -18.68 -43.97 45.53
CA VAL A 9 -17.21 -43.97 45.45
C VAL A 9 -16.76 -42.78 44.62
N ALA A 10 -16.03 -41.86 45.24
CA ALA A 10 -15.45 -40.71 44.54
C ALA A 10 -14.38 -41.17 43.54
N ARG A 11 -14.54 -40.83 42.26
CA ARG A 11 -13.59 -41.18 41.18
C ARG A 11 -12.99 -39.97 40.49
N THR A 12 -13.48 -38.77 40.77
CA THR A 12 -13.00 -37.53 40.17
C THR A 12 -12.74 -36.46 41.23
N ILE A 13 -11.92 -35.47 40.88
CA ILE A 13 -11.71 -34.29 41.74
C ILE A 13 -12.97 -33.42 41.84
N ARG A 14 -13.92 -33.57 40.91
CA ARG A 14 -15.24 -32.95 41.01
C ARG A 14 -16.02 -33.57 42.17
N ASP A 15 -15.96 -34.88 42.36
CA ASP A 15 -16.65 -35.59 43.43
C ASP A 15 -16.17 -35.08 44.80
N PHE A 16 -14.85 -34.92 44.99
CA PHE A 16 -14.27 -34.30 46.20
C PHE A 16 -14.73 -32.87 46.48
N ARG A 17 -15.07 -32.12 45.44
CA ARG A 17 -15.57 -30.75 45.58
C ARG A 17 -17.09 -30.71 45.76
N ARG A 18 -17.81 -31.76 45.34
CA ARG A 18 -19.25 -31.95 45.58
C ARG A 18 -19.48 -32.41 47.01
N ASP A 19 -18.68 -33.37 47.48
CA ASP A 19 -18.70 -33.88 48.84
C ASP A 19 -17.27 -33.98 49.38
N ARG A 20 -16.97 -33.14 50.37
CA ARG A 20 -15.65 -33.08 51.00
C ARG A 20 -15.39 -34.25 51.96
N ALA A 21 -16.41 -35.02 52.35
CA ALA A 21 -16.23 -36.18 53.22
C ALA A 21 -15.34 -37.25 52.57
N TYR A 22 -15.36 -37.35 51.24
CA TYR A 22 -14.52 -38.26 50.45
C TYR A 22 -13.14 -37.70 50.10
N ALA A 23 -12.90 -36.40 50.30
CA ALA A 23 -11.63 -35.79 49.98
C ALA A 23 -10.60 -36.05 51.11
N PRO A 24 -9.28 -35.97 50.84
CA PRO A 24 -8.25 -36.10 51.87
C PRO A 24 -8.54 -35.20 53.10
N GLY A 25 -8.63 -35.84 54.27
CA GLY A 25 -8.98 -35.23 55.56
C GLY A 25 -10.48 -35.19 55.87
N GLY A 26 -11.32 -35.75 55.00
CA GLY A 26 -12.75 -35.95 55.22
C GLY A 26 -13.05 -37.25 55.95
N ALA A 27 -14.26 -37.34 56.54
CA ALA A 27 -14.67 -38.43 57.42
C ALA A 27 -14.66 -39.82 56.78
N VAL A 28 -14.77 -39.93 55.45
CA VAL A 28 -14.82 -41.19 54.71
C VAL A 28 -13.75 -41.26 53.60
N TYR A 29 -12.66 -40.48 53.72
CA TYR A 29 -11.57 -40.47 52.73
C TYR A 29 -10.97 -41.87 52.51
N GLU A 30 -10.90 -42.68 53.56
CA GLU A 30 -10.43 -44.06 53.49
C GLU A 30 -11.16 -44.89 52.43
N GLN A 31 -12.45 -44.66 52.19
CA GLN A 31 -13.22 -45.37 51.15
C GLN A 31 -12.72 -45.02 49.74
N THR A 32 -12.30 -43.77 49.54
CA THR A 32 -11.68 -43.37 48.27
C THR A 32 -10.32 -44.03 48.08
N VAL A 33 -9.53 -44.12 49.15
CA VAL A 33 -8.23 -44.81 49.12
C VAL A 33 -8.43 -46.30 48.83
N GLN A 34 -9.32 -46.96 49.59
CA GLN A 34 -9.65 -48.37 49.44
C GLN A 34 -10.07 -48.71 48.01
N SER A 35 -10.94 -47.90 47.40
CA SER A 35 -11.43 -48.13 46.02
C SER A 35 -10.38 -47.93 44.91
N HIS A 36 -9.22 -47.33 45.21
CA HIS A 36 -8.13 -47.12 44.25
C HIS A 36 -6.85 -47.87 44.63
N LEU A 37 -6.78 -48.42 45.85
CA LEU A 37 -5.61 -49.10 46.39
C LEU A 37 -5.20 -50.30 45.54
N PRO A 38 -6.09 -51.21 45.10
CA PRO A 38 -5.70 -52.31 44.24
C PRO A 38 -5.04 -51.85 42.94
N LEU A 39 -5.55 -50.77 42.34
CA LEU A 39 -4.99 -50.20 41.11
C LEU A 39 -3.59 -49.61 41.34
N VAL A 40 -3.40 -48.84 42.41
CA VAL A 40 -2.09 -48.24 42.75
C VAL A 40 -1.08 -49.34 43.10
N HIS A 41 -1.48 -50.28 43.94
CA HIS A 41 -0.66 -51.41 44.38
C HIS A 41 -0.22 -52.26 43.18
N GLY A 42 -1.16 -52.74 42.35
CA GLY A 42 -0.85 -53.62 41.23
C GLY A 42 0.01 -52.96 40.14
N VAL A 43 -0.03 -51.63 40.00
CA VAL A 43 0.86 -50.90 39.07
C VAL A 43 2.25 -50.70 39.68
N ILE A 44 2.34 -50.35 40.97
CA ILE A 44 3.64 -50.18 41.63
C ILE A 44 4.36 -51.52 41.78
N ALA A 45 3.64 -52.59 42.13
CA ALA A 45 4.19 -53.94 42.20
C ALA A 45 4.84 -54.35 40.88
N ARG A 46 4.20 -54.09 39.74
CA ARG A 46 4.80 -54.33 38.41
C ARG A 46 5.99 -53.42 38.10
N LEU A 47 5.99 -52.17 38.56
CA LEU A 47 7.11 -51.24 38.35
C LEU A 47 8.30 -51.54 39.26
N LEU A 48 8.09 -52.27 40.35
CA LEU A 48 9.06 -52.64 41.38
C LEU A 48 9.19 -54.16 41.53
N GLU A 49 8.83 -54.92 40.51
CA GLU A 49 8.88 -56.39 40.50
C GLU A 49 10.28 -56.92 40.86
N ASP A 50 11.31 -56.21 40.42
CA ASP A 50 12.72 -56.47 40.70
C ASP A 50 13.28 -55.67 41.90
N CYS A 51 12.41 -54.99 42.67
CA CYS A 51 12.74 -54.23 43.88
C CYS A 51 11.59 -54.27 44.91
N PRO A 52 11.16 -55.46 45.38
CA PRO A 52 9.97 -55.60 46.22
C PRO A 52 10.10 -54.89 47.57
N ALA A 53 11.32 -54.73 48.11
CA ALA A 53 11.58 -54.00 49.36
C ALA A 53 11.13 -52.52 49.33
N ALA A 54 10.94 -51.94 48.13
CA ALA A 54 10.48 -50.57 47.96
C ALA A 54 8.95 -50.44 47.77
N LEU A 55 8.22 -51.56 47.69
CA LEU A 55 6.80 -51.61 47.31
C LEU A 55 5.90 -50.87 48.31
N GLU A 56 5.96 -51.24 49.59
CA GLU A 56 5.14 -50.65 50.65
C GLU A 56 5.36 -49.13 50.76
N GLU A 57 6.63 -48.71 50.84
CA GLU A 57 6.98 -47.28 50.90
C GLU A 57 6.46 -46.52 49.67
N ALA A 58 6.56 -47.11 48.48
CA ALA A 58 6.08 -46.50 47.25
C ALA A 58 4.54 -46.35 47.25
N VAL A 59 3.79 -47.37 47.67
CA VAL A 59 2.32 -47.33 47.75
C VAL A 59 1.84 -46.30 48.78
N LEU A 60 2.42 -46.26 49.97
CA LEU A 60 2.11 -45.25 51.00
C LEU A 60 2.41 -43.83 50.47
N SER A 61 3.59 -43.63 49.87
CA SER A 61 3.99 -42.32 49.34
C SER A 61 3.07 -41.80 48.24
N MET A 62 2.41 -42.70 47.49
CA MET A 62 1.47 -42.32 46.44
C MET A 62 0.23 -41.65 46.99
N PHE A 63 -0.39 -42.25 48.01
CA PHE A 63 -1.58 -41.68 48.63
C PHE A 63 -1.24 -40.42 49.42
N GLN A 64 -0.07 -40.33 50.06
CA GLN A 64 0.45 -39.06 50.60
C GLN A 64 0.61 -37.97 49.54
N THR A 65 1.19 -38.32 48.39
CA THR A 65 1.40 -37.40 47.27
C THR A 65 0.06 -36.92 46.71
N PHE A 66 -0.91 -37.83 46.55
CA PHE A 66 -2.26 -37.49 46.11
C PHE A 66 -2.95 -36.55 47.10
N ALA A 67 -2.96 -36.92 48.38
CA ALA A 67 -3.56 -36.15 49.45
C ALA A 67 -2.96 -34.74 49.58
N ALA A 68 -1.66 -34.59 49.36
CA ALA A 68 -1.00 -33.28 49.34
C ALA A 68 -1.33 -32.41 48.11
N ARG A 69 -1.74 -33.02 46.99
CA ARG A 69 -1.85 -32.33 45.69
C ARG A 69 -3.28 -32.19 45.16
N TRP A 70 -4.26 -32.93 45.67
CA TRP A 70 -5.59 -33.01 45.07
C TRP A 70 -6.24 -31.63 44.85
N LYS A 71 -6.06 -30.67 45.78
CA LYS A 71 -6.58 -29.30 45.65
C LYS A 71 -6.04 -28.55 44.42
N LYS A 72 -4.83 -28.89 43.97
CA LYS A 72 -4.19 -28.31 42.78
C LYS A 72 -4.60 -28.98 41.47
N LEU A 73 -5.40 -30.04 41.53
CA LEU A 73 -5.83 -30.77 40.35
C LEU A 73 -7.11 -30.14 39.74
N PRO A 74 -7.24 -30.09 38.40
CA PRO A 74 -8.46 -29.64 37.74
C PRO A 74 -9.68 -30.45 38.17
N ARG A 75 -10.87 -29.81 38.23
CA ARG A 75 -12.14 -30.47 38.62
C ARG A 75 -12.43 -31.74 37.81
N LYS A 76 -12.13 -31.73 36.51
CA LYS A 76 -12.43 -32.85 35.59
C LYS A 76 -11.43 -34.01 35.66
N THR A 77 -10.45 -33.97 36.58
CA THR A 77 -9.42 -35.01 36.69
C THR A 77 -10.04 -36.28 37.24
N VAL A 78 -9.95 -37.39 36.49
CA VAL A 78 -10.22 -38.74 36.99
C VAL A 78 -9.07 -39.16 37.91
N ILE A 79 -9.38 -39.56 39.15
CA ILE A 79 -8.42 -39.86 40.21
C ILE A 79 -7.48 -40.99 39.75
N ALA A 80 -8.03 -42.09 39.23
CA ALA A 80 -7.25 -43.20 38.67
C ALA A 80 -6.24 -42.75 37.60
N SER A 81 -6.65 -41.85 36.68
CA SER A 81 -5.73 -41.34 35.66
C SER A 81 -4.56 -40.57 36.27
N TRP A 82 -4.79 -39.82 37.34
CA TRP A 82 -3.73 -39.05 38.00
C TRP A 82 -2.81 -39.96 38.84
N LEU A 83 -3.40 -40.94 39.53
CA LEU A 83 -2.66 -41.93 40.33
C LEU A 83 -1.73 -42.74 39.43
N LEU A 84 -2.23 -43.36 38.36
CA LEU A 84 -1.42 -44.14 37.42
C LEU A 84 -0.22 -43.37 36.86
N ARG A 85 -0.46 -42.11 36.48
CA ARG A 85 0.60 -41.22 36.01
C ARG A 85 1.66 -40.95 37.07
N THR A 86 1.26 -40.88 38.33
CA THR A 86 2.15 -40.60 39.45
C THR A 86 2.89 -41.86 39.93
N CYS A 87 2.34 -43.07 39.73
CA CYS A 87 2.98 -44.35 40.08
C CYS A 87 4.37 -44.49 39.43
N GLY A 88 4.53 -44.11 38.15
CA GLY A 88 5.82 -44.14 37.48
C GLY A 88 6.87 -43.23 38.13
N LEU A 89 6.46 -42.06 38.62
CA LEU A 89 7.35 -41.14 39.36
C LEU A 89 7.69 -41.67 40.75
N ALA A 90 6.70 -42.20 41.47
CA ALA A 90 6.91 -42.76 42.80
C ALA A 90 7.84 -43.98 42.74
N ALA A 91 7.62 -44.92 41.82
CA ALA A 91 8.49 -46.07 41.63
C ALA A 91 9.92 -45.66 41.24
N ALA A 92 10.09 -44.69 40.34
CA ALA A 92 11.42 -44.19 39.98
C ALA A 92 12.15 -43.53 41.17
N ASN A 93 11.42 -42.79 42.02
CA ASN A 93 12.00 -42.19 43.22
C ASN A 93 12.28 -43.23 44.32
N ALA A 94 11.46 -44.28 44.42
CA ALA A 94 11.61 -45.37 45.36
C ALA A 94 12.88 -46.17 45.02
N ARG A 95 13.05 -46.55 43.74
CA ARG A 95 14.27 -47.20 43.23
C ARG A 95 15.53 -46.42 43.57
N LYS A 96 15.53 -45.09 43.33
CA LYS A 96 16.67 -44.24 43.70
C LYS A 96 16.98 -44.25 45.20
N ARG A 97 15.96 -44.29 46.04
CA ARG A 97 16.13 -44.32 47.50
C ARG A 97 16.68 -45.66 47.98
N HIS A 98 16.20 -46.76 47.40
CA HIS A 98 16.66 -48.12 47.65
C HIS A 98 17.93 -48.49 46.86
N LYS A 99 18.58 -47.52 46.20
CA LYS A 99 19.77 -47.71 45.35
C LYS A 99 19.61 -48.79 44.26
N ALA A 100 18.37 -49.10 43.88
CA ALA A 100 18.09 -49.97 42.75
C ALA A 100 18.46 -49.28 41.43
N PRO A 101 18.84 -50.03 40.37
CA PRO A 101 19.12 -49.47 39.06
C PRO A 101 17.92 -48.67 38.52
N PRO A 102 18.04 -47.90 37.41
CA PRO A 102 16.89 -47.35 36.71
C PRO A 102 16.11 -48.44 35.95
N ILE A 103 14.83 -48.20 35.64
CA ILE A 103 13.99 -49.20 34.95
C ILE A 103 14.55 -49.43 33.55
N ARG A 104 14.98 -50.66 33.25
CA ARG A 104 15.54 -51.03 31.95
C ARG A 104 14.44 -51.05 30.89
N ARG A 105 14.71 -50.51 29.70
CA ARG A 105 13.76 -50.60 28.58
C ARG A 105 13.59 -52.07 28.17
N GLY A 106 12.35 -52.53 28.07
CA GLY A 106 12.02 -53.89 27.66
C GLY A 106 11.92 -54.93 28.77
N SER A 107 12.28 -54.61 30.02
CA SER A 107 11.96 -55.47 31.18
C SER A 107 10.47 -55.38 31.54
N GLY A 108 9.95 -56.28 32.37
CA GLY A 108 8.58 -56.20 32.91
C GLY A 108 8.22 -54.80 33.47
N PRO A 109 9.04 -54.24 34.37
CA PRO A 109 8.89 -52.84 34.83
C PRO A 109 8.96 -51.81 33.69
N GLY A 110 9.82 -52.04 32.70
CA GLY A 110 9.97 -51.16 31.53
C GLY A 110 8.76 -51.15 30.60
N LEU A 111 8.12 -52.31 30.40
CA LEU A 111 6.89 -52.43 29.63
C LEU A 111 5.71 -51.79 30.38
N THR A 112 5.63 -51.95 31.70
CA THR A 112 4.63 -51.28 32.54
C THR A 112 4.79 -49.77 32.50
N LEU A 113 6.02 -49.25 32.65
CA LEU A 113 6.29 -47.82 32.53
C LEU A 113 5.91 -47.28 31.13
N ARG A 114 6.16 -48.07 30.08
CA ARG A 114 5.76 -47.74 28.71
C ARG A 114 4.24 -47.74 28.55
N ALA A 115 3.53 -48.70 29.13
CA ALA A 115 2.07 -48.76 29.12
C ALA A 115 1.46 -47.47 29.72
N LEU A 116 1.96 -47.07 30.90
CA LEU A 116 1.56 -45.81 31.56
C LEU A 116 1.81 -44.59 30.68
N HIS A 117 2.96 -44.52 30.01
CA HIS A 117 3.27 -43.42 29.09
C HIS A 117 2.35 -43.38 27.87
N LEU A 118 1.96 -44.54 27.33
CA LEU A 118 1.02 -44.62 26.21
C LEU A 118 -0.41 -44.22 26.63
N LEU A 119 -0.85 -44.70 27.79
CA LEU A 119 -2.13 -44.30 28.40
C LEU A 119 -2.21 -42.79 28.60
N GLU A 120 -1.15 -42.18 29.13
CA GLU A 120 -1.09 -40.75 29.35
C GLU A 120 -0.94 -39.95 28.05
N GLY A 121 0.06 -40.27 27.24
CA GLY A 121 0.50 -39.41 26.13
C GLY A 121 -0.27 -39.60 24.83
N ARG A 122 -0.97 -40.73 24.64
CA ARG A 122 -1.61 -41.07 23.36
C ARG A 122 -3.14 -41.07 23.40
N LEU A 123 -3.75 -41.04 24.58
CA LEU A 123 -5.20 -40.89 24.75
C LEU A 123 -5.55 -39.48 25.22
N ASN A 124 -6.65 -38.92 24.70
CA ASN A 124 -7.24 -37.72 25.30
C ASN A 124 -7.90 -38.06 26.65
N ASP A 125 -8.17 -37.05 27.47
CA ASP A 125 -8.62 -37.26 28.85
C ASP A 125 -9.97 -37.99 28.95
N LYS A 126 -10.89 -37.82 27.99
CA LYS A 126 -12.18 -38.51 27.98
C LYS A 126 -12.04 -39.99 27.61
N MET A 127 -11.22 -40.32 26.60
CA MET A 127 -10.91 -41.69 26.21
C MET A 127 -10.22 -42.45 27.35
N ARG A 128 -9.22 -41.81 27.96
CA ARG A 128 -8.47 -42.37 29.09
C ARG A 128 -9.39 -42.57 30.31
N GLY A 129 -10.21 -41.58 30.63
CA GLY A 129 -11.18 -41.65 31.71
C GLY A 129 -12.19 -42.79 31.51
N ALA A 130 -12.76 -42.91 30.30
CA ALA A 130 -13.71 -43.98 29.98
C ALA A 130 -13.06 -45.37 30.17
N ALA A 131 -11.89 -45.59 29.56
CA ALA A 131 -11.19 -46.88 29.68
C ALA A 131 -10.82 -47.23 31.14
N LEU A 132 -10.30 -46.28 31.92
CA LEU A 132 -9.89 -46.55 33.29
C LEU A 132 -11.06 -46.79 34.23
N LEU A 133 -12.16 -46.04 34.09
CA LEU A 133 -13.34 -46.22 34.93
C LEU A 133 -14.02 -47.55 34.63
N THR A 134 -14.26 -47.86 33.35
CA THR A 134 -15.05 -49.05 32.99
C THR A 134 -14.25 -50.34 32.97
N VAL A 135 -12.94 -50.30 32.67
CA VAL A 135 -12.11 -51.51 32.54
C VAL A 135 -11.25 -51.75 33.78
N ALA A 136 -10.49 -50.75 34.22
CA ALA A 136 -9.58 -50.93 35.35
C ALA A 136 -10.28 -50.81 36.71
N LEU A 137 -11.39 -50.08 36.81
CA LEU A 137 -12.14 -49.92 38.05
C LEU A 137 -13.52 -50.60 38.02
N ALA A 138 -13.85 -51.28 36.92
CA ALA A 138 -15.10 -52.02 36.72
C ALA A 138 -16.38 -51.19 37.01
N ASP A 139 -16.34 -49.86 36.84
CA ASP A 139 -17.53 -49.03 36.98
C ASP A 139 -18.49 -49.25 35.78
N SER A 140 -19.80 -49.18 36.02
CA SER A 140 -20.81 -49.24 34.94
C SER A 140 -20.69 -48.03 33.99
N ALA A 141 -21.21 -48.16 32.76
CA ALA A 141 -21.20 -47.08 31.79
C ALA A 141 -22.00 -45.85 32.27
N GLU A 142 -23.06 -46.07 33.06
CA GLU A 142 -23.86 -45.04 33.73
C GLU A 142 -23.03 -44.27 34.75
N SER A 143 -22.37 -44.99 35.65
CA SER A 143 -21.55 -44.39 36.71
C SER A 143 -20.36 -43.62 36.14
N ALA A 144 -19.67 -44.18 35.15
CA ALA A 144 -18.60 -43.50 34.44
C ALA A 144 -19.13 -42.29 33.63
N GLY A 145 -20.35 -42.37 33.09
CA GLY A 145 -21.03 -41.30 32.38
C GLY A 145 -21.28 -40.07 33.25
N GLU A 146 -21.84 -40.26 34.45
CA GLU A 146 -22.06 -39.18 35.42
C GLU A 146 -20.76 -38.43 35.73
N ARG A 147 -19.68 -39.17 36.01
CA ARG A 147 -18.37 -38.64 36.37
C ARG A 147 -17.70 -37.87 35.23
N LEU A 148 -17.80 -38.38 34.00
CA LEU A 148 -17.22 -37.76 32.82
C LEU A 148 -18.10 -36.65 32.21
N GLY A 149 -19.37 -36.56 32.64
CA GLY A 149 -20.38 -35.67 32.04
C GLY A 149 -20.76 -36.11 30.63
N LEU A 150 -20.98 -37.42 30.45
CA LEU A 150 -21.27 -38.06 29.16
C LEU A 150 -22.45 -39.03 29.31
N LYS A 151 -23.18 -39.26 28.22
CA LYS A 151 -24.19 -40.33 28.16
C LYS A 151 -23.51 -41.71 28.19
N PRO A 152 -24.15 -42.77 28.75
CA PRO A 152 -23.56 -44.12 28.84
C PRO A 152 -23.01 -44.64 27.50
N ALA A 153 -23.80 -44.56 26.42
CA ALA A 153 -23.37 -44.96 25.07
C ALA A 153 -22.13 -44.19 24.56
N ALA A 154 -21.95 -42.93 24.98
CA ALA A 154 -20.77 -42.16 24.62
C ALA A 154 -19.51 -42.60 25.39
N VAL A 155 -19.68 -43.09 26.63
CA VAL A 155 -18.60 -43.69 27.42
C VAL A 155 -18.12 -44.98 26.76
N GLU A 156 -19.04 -45.88 26.41
CA GLU A 156 -18.72 -47.15 25.74
C GLU A 156 -17.96 -46.92 24.43
N ARG A 157 -18.49 -46.02 23.58
CA ARG A 157 -17.82 -45.65 22.33
C ARG A 157 -16.41 -45.09 22.56
N LEU A 158 -16.20 -44.30 23.62
CA LEU A 158 -14.88 -43.76 23.95
C LEU A 158 -13.94 -44.80 24.55
N ARG A 159 -14.46 -45.72 25.37
CA ARG A 159 -13.75 -46.91 25.87
C ARG A 159 -13.26 -47.74 24.70
N ASP A 160 -14.12 -48.09 23.76
CA ASP A 160 -13.76 -48.96 22.62
C ASP A 160 -12.73 -48.29 21.72
N LYS A 161 -12.89 -46.99 21.46
CA LYS A 161 -11.86 -46.19 20.74
C LYS A 161 -10.53 -46.15 21.49
N ALA A 162 -10.56 -46.06 22.82
CA ALA A 162 -9.36 -46.06 23.64
C ALA A 162 -8.65 -47.42 23.58
N LEU A 163 -9.40 -48.51 23.75
CA LEU A 163 -8.91 -49.88 23.69
C LEU A 163 -8.34 -50.21 22.31
N ALA A 164 -9.04 -49.90 21.22
CA ALA A 164 -8.53 -50.12 19.86
C ALA A 164 -7.22 -49.35 19.60
N LYS A 165 -7.13 -48.10 20.10
CA LYS A 165 -5.92 -47.29 19.96
C LYS A 165 -4.76 -47.85 20.80
N LEU A 166 -5.04 -48.26 22.03
CA LEU A 166 -4.04 -48.89 22.90
C LEU A 166 -3.60 -50.24 22.33
N GLN A 167 -4.50 -51.07 21.82
CA GLN A 167 -4.21 -52.36 21.20
C GLN A 167 -3.17 -52.21 20.08
N LYS A 168 -3.37 -51.26 19.17
CA LYS A 168 -2.41 -50.94 18.11
C LYS A 168 -1.06 -50.51 18.66
N LEU A 169 -1.05 -49.67 19.71
CA LEU A 169 0.19 -49.18 20.32
C LEU A 169 0.90 -50.27 21.13
N PHE A 170 0.17 -51.11 21.85
CA PHE A 170 0.71 -52.18 22.68
C PHE A 170 1.36 -53.25 21.81
N ARG A 171 0.73 -53.64 20.69
CA ARG A 171 1.39 -54.49 19.67
C ARG A 171 2.63 -53.84 19.09
N LYS A 172 2.53 -52.56 18.68
CA LYS A 172 3.67 -51.83 18.09
C LYS A 172 4.87 -51.74 19.02
N TYR A 173 4.63 -51.63 20.33
CA TYR A 173 5.67 -51.42 21.32
C TYR A 173 5.93 -52.62 22.24
N SER A 174 5.36 -53.79 21.88
CA SER A 174 5.45 -55.06 22.59
C SER A 174 5.11 -54.94 24.08
N VAL A 175 4.06 -54.19 24.41
CA VAL A 175 3.63 -53.95 25.80
C VAL A 175 2.78 -55.11 26.33
N ALA A 176 1.75 -55.51 25.59
CA ALA A 176 0.87 -56.65 25.89
C ALA A 176 0.14 -57.08 24.62
N GLU A 177 -0.32 -58.34 24.57
CA GLU A 177 -1.07 -58.88 23.43
C GLU A 177 -2.51 -58.36 23.38
N ASP A 178 -3.12 -58.12 24.54
CA ASP A 178 -4.48 -57.59 24.68
C ASP A 178 -4.48 -56.39 25.64
N ALA A 179 -4.87 -55.22 25.12
CA ALA A 179 -4.92 -53.98 25.87
C ALA A 179 -6.08 -53.92 26.89
N ALA A 180 -7.20 -54.57 26.61
CA ALA A 180 -8.33 -54.63 27.54
C ALA A 180 -8.00 -55.54 28.72
N ALA A 181 -7.48 -56.74 28.44
CA ALA A 181 -7.02 -57.68 29.45
C ALA A 181 -5.90 -57.08 30.31
N TYR A 182 -4.93 -56.39 29.68
CA TYR A 182 -3.86 -55.70 30.40
C TYR A 182 -4.40 -54.65 31.39
N LEU A 183 -5.37 -53.83 30.94
CA LEU A 183 -5.99 -52.82 31.81
C LEU A 183 -6.81 -53.43 32.94
N ALA A 184 -7.58 -54.49 32.65
CA ALA A 184 -8.39 -55.20 33.63
C ALA A 184 -7.53 -55.91 34.68
N ALA A 185 -6.32 -56.35 34.32
CA ALA A 185 -5.38 -56.98 35.24
C ALA A 185 -4.59 -55.97 36.10
N LEU A 186 -4.67 -54.66 35.83
CA LEU A 186 -3.89 -53.66 36.58
C LEU A 186 -4.16 -53.69 38.09
N PRO A 187 -5.42 -53.73 38.56
CA PRO A 187 -5.72 -53.83 39.98
C PRO A 187 -5.32 -55.18 40.56
N VAL A 188 -4.51 -55.15 41.62
CA VAL A 188 -4.12 -56.34 42.38
C VAL A 188 -4.26 -56.00 43.86
N SER A 189 -5.04 -56.76 44.61
CA SER A 189 -5.23 -56.53 46.04
C SER A 189 -3.89 -56.63 46.79
N PRO A 190 -3.58 -55.69 47.70
CA PRO A 190 -2.40 -55.77 48.56
C PRO A 190 -2.55 -56.85 49.64
N SER A 191 -1.48 -57.09 50.41
CA SER A 191 -1.59 -57.85 51.66
C SER A 191 -2.46 -57.12 52.68
N ALA A 192 -3.05 -57.86 53.62
CA ALA A 192 -3.87 -57.29 54.68
C ALA A 192 -3.11 -56.23 55.52
N ASP A 193 -1.82 -56.46 55.77
CA ASP A 193 -0.96 -55.53 56.52
C ASP A 193 -0.74 -54.21 55.77
N LEU A 194 -0.46 -54.28 54.47
CA LEU A 194 -0.27 -53.08 53.64
C LEU A 194 -1.58 -52.33 53.44
N GLU A 195 -2.69 -53.04 53.27
CA GLU A 195 -4.02 -52.43 53.22
C GLU A 195 -4.33 -51.68 54.51
N PHE A 196 -4.13 -52.34 55.65
CA PHE A 196 -4.33 -51.74 56.95
C PHE A 196 -3.44 -50.49 57.14
N ALA A 197 -2.15 -50.57 56.82
CA ALA A 197 -1.23 -49.44 56.95
C ALA A 197 -1.67 -48.23 56.10
N VAL A 198 -2.04 -48.46 54.84
CA VAL A 198 -2.48 -47.39 53.93
C VAL A 198 -3.81 -46.77 54.37
N LEU A 199 -4.76 -47.58 54.83
CA LEU A 199 -6.07 -47.09 55.29
C LEU A 199 -5.97 -46.35 56.63
N GLN A 200 -5.14 -46.82 57.55
CA GLN A 200 -4.86 -46.10 58.80
C GLN A 200 -4.25 -44.73 58.51
N GLU A 201 -3.29 -44.65 57.59
CA GLU A 201 -2.70 -43.38 57.21
C GLU A 201 -3.73 -42.44 56.54
N ALA A 202 -4.64 -43.00 55.73
CA ALA A 202 -5.73 -42.24 55.13
C ALA A 202 -6.68 -41.65 56.19
N ARG A 203 -7.05 -42.43 57.22
CA ARG A 203 -7.90 -41.98 58.34
C ARG A 203 -7.26 -40.84 59.12
N GLN A 204 -5.96 -40.94 59.38
CA GLN A 204 -5.21 -39.96 60.19
C GLN A 204 -4.71 -38.76 59.39
N TRP A 205 -4.95 -38.72 58.08
CA TRP A 205 -4.37 -37.69 57.23
C TRP A 205 -4.88 -36.28 57.60
N THR A 206 -3.93 -35.36 57.78
CA THR A 206 -4.21 -33.92 57.88
C THR A 206 -3.32 -33.13 56.93
N PRO A 207 -3.67 -31.89 56.56
CA PRO A 207 -2.80 -31.04 55.73
C PRO A 207 -1.40 -30.80 56.32
N LYS A 208 -1.29 -30.89 57.66
CA LYS A 208 -0.06 -30.74 58.45
C LYS A 208 0.69 -32.05 58.70
N ALA A 209 0.11 -33.20 58.36
CA ALA A 209 0.75 -34.50 58.54
C ALA A 209 2.13 -34.55 57.86
N GLU A 210 3.11 -35.11 58.56
CA GLU A 210 4.44 -35.28 58.00
C GLU A 210 4.38 -36.22 56.81
N ARG A 211 5.08 -35.85 55.72
CA ARG A 211 5.12 -36.64 54.49
C ARG A 211 6.42 -37.41 54.46
N SER A 212 6.35 -38.67 54.03
CA SER A 212 7.54 -39.46 53.74
C SER A 212 8.50 -38.70 52.82
N VAL A 213 9.79 -38.98 52.96
CA VAL A 213 10.82 -38.42 52.07
C VAL A 213 10.48 -38.72 50.61
N LEU A 214 9.95 -39.91 50.34
CA LEU A 214 9.53 -40.33 49.02
C LEU A 214 8.38 -39.49 48.46
N ALA A 215 7.34 -39.21 49.26
CA ALA A 215 6.24 -38.34 48.87
C ALA A 215 6.72 -36.91 48.57
N ARG A 216 7.61 -36.34 49.40
CA ARG A 216 8.22 -35.03 49.15
C ARG A 216 8.98 -34.98 47.82
N ARG A 217 9.78 -36.01 47.50
CA ARG A 217 10.50 -36.13 46.22
C ARG A 217 9.55 -36.24 45.02
N THR A 218 8.47 -37.00 45.15
CA THR A 218 7.45 -37.15 44.09
C THR A 218 6.69 -35.84 43.86
N ILE A 219 6.35 -35.09 44.91
CA ILE A 219 5.79 -33.73 44.79
C ILE A 219 6.76 -32.79 44.07
N GLY A 220 8.05 -32.85 44.41
CA GLY A 220 9.12 -32.08 43.75
C GLY A 220 9.23 -32.38 42.25
N SER A 221 9.18 -33.66 41.88
CA SER A 221 9.20 -34.12 40.47
C SER A 221 8.08 -33.47 39.65
N TRP A 222 6.87 -33.42 40.22
CA TRP A 222 5.73 -32.74 39.60
C TRP A 222 5.90 -31.22 39.46
N ARG A 223 6.59 -30.54 40.39
CA ARG A 223 6.91 -29.11 40.26
C ARG A 223 7.82 -28.86 39.06
N TRP A 224 8.85 -29.68 38.91
CA TRP A 224 9.81 -29.56 37.82
C TRP A 224 9.21 -29.83 36.43
N ILE A 225 8.30 -30.82 36.33
CA ILE A 225 7.51 -31.06 35.11
C ILE A 225 6.67 -29.81 34.74
N GLY A 226 6.10 -29.14 35.73
CA GLY A 226 5.36 -27.88 35.53
C GLY A 226 6.25 -26.78 34.93
N VAL A 227 7.44 -26.57 35.50
CA VAL A 227 8.41 -25.57 35.03
C VAL A 227 8.85 -25.86 33.58
N ARG A 228 9.20 -27.10 33.25
CA ARG A 228 9.60 -27.45 31.86
C ARG A 228 8.49 -27.20 30.85
N ARG A 229 7.24 -27.51 31.20
CA ARG A 229 6.08 -27.26 30.33
C ARG A 229 5.85 -25.77 30.08
N PHE A 230 6.06 -24.94 31.09
CA PHE A 230 5.98 -23.48 30.96
C PHE A 230 7.03 -22.95 29.97
N PHE A 231 8.32 -23.26 30.16
CA PHE A 231 9.38 -22.79 29.27
C PHE A 231 9.23 -23.30 27.82
N ALA A 232 8.81 -24.55 27.63
CA ALA A 232 8.53 -25.09 26.30
C ALA A 232 7.36 -24.36 25.59
N GLY A 233 6.40 -23.82 26.35
CA GLY A 233 5.31 -22.99 25.82
C GLY A 233 5.80 -21.61 25.37
N VAL A 234 6.65 -20.97 26.18
CA VAL A 234 7.25 -19.66 25.86
C VAL A 234 8.07 -19.72 24.57
N LEU A 235 8.94 -20.73 24.42
CA LEU A 235 9.79 -20.89 23.22
C LEU A 235 8.95 -21.03 21.93
N LYS A 236 7.84 -21.79 22.00
CA LYS A 236 6.94 -21.96 20.86
C LYS A 236 6.24 -20.65 20.49
N GLY A 237 5.79 -19.88 21.48
CA GLY A 237 5.16 -18.57 21.24
C GLY A 237 6.11 -17.56 20.60
N LEU A 238 7.38 -17.55 21.03
CA LEU A 238 8.40 -16.68 20.44
C LEU A 238 8.66 -17.01 18.97
N GLY A 239 8.80 -18.30 18.63
CA GLY A 239 9.00 -18.73 17.25
C GLY A 239 7.85 -18.34 16.31
N VAL A 240 6.60 -18.50 16.76
CA VAL A 240 5.42 -18.05 16.00
C VAL A 240 5.45 -16.54 15.77
N THR A 241 5.80 -15.77 16.79
CA THR A 241 5.86 -14.30 16.71
C THR A 241 6.92 -13.84 15.70
N VAL A 242 8.11 -14.44 15.72
CA VAL A 242 9.18 -14.14 14.76
C VAL A 242 8.73 -14.47 13.33
N CYS A 243 8.11 -15.62 13.09
CA CYS A 243 7.58 -15.98 11.77
C CYS A 243 6.53 -14.98 11.27
N LEU A 244 5.63 -14.50 12.15
CA LEU A 244 4.63 -13.50 11.79
C LEU A 244 5.27 -12.15 11.43
N LEU A 245 6.27 -11.70 12.20
CA LEU A 245 6.99 -10.46 11.89
C LEU A 245 7.77 -10.55 10.58
N VAL A 246 8.40 -11.69 10.31
CA VAL A 246 9.09 -11.94 9.03
C VAL A 246 8.09 -11.94 7.87
N ALA A 247 6.95 -12.64 8.01
CA ALA A 247 5.90 -12.64 7.00
C ALA A 247 5.31 -11.25 6.77
N LEU A 248 5.12 -10.46 7.83
CA LEU A 248 4.69 -9.06 7.74
C LEU A 248 5.73 -8.20 7.01
N GLY A 249 7.02 -8.39 7.31
CA GLY A 249 8.11 -7.71 6.61
C GLY A 249 8.15 -8.04 5.12
N PHE A 250 8.01 -9.31 4.75
CA PHE A 250 7.90 -9.73 3.34
C PHE A 250 6.65 -9.17 2.66
N THR A 251 5.50 -9.17 3.35
CA THR A 251 4.26 -8.60 2.83
C THR A 251 4.39 -7.10 2.62
N PHE A 252 4.93 -6.38 3.59
CA PHE A 252 5.19 -4.94 3.47
C PHE A 252 6.14 -4.64 2.32
N LYS A 253 7.26 -5.38 2.21
CA LYS A 253 8.19 -5.27 1.10
C LYS A 253 7.46 -5.51 -0.23
N TYR A 254 6.72 -6.61 -0.37
CA TYR A 254 5.95 -6.91 -1.57
C TYR A 254 4.97 -5.78 -1.94
N LEU A 255 4.24 -5.24 -0.98
CA LEU A 255 3.30 -4.13 -1.21
C LEU A 255 4.02 -2.83 -1.61
N ALA A 256 5.20 -2.55 -1.06
CA ALA A 256 6.04 -1.41 -1.45
C ALA A 256 6.58 -1.59 -2.88
N GLU A 257 7.13 -2.75 -3.19
CA GLU A 257 7.82 -3.01 -4.46
C GLU A 257 6.85 -3.03 -5.65
N ASN A 258 5.58 -3.38 -5.43
CA ASN A 258 4.54 -3.40 -6.46
C ASN A 258 3.65 -2.13 -6.46
N GLY A 259 4.06 -1.07 -5.75
CA GLY A 259 3.38 0.24 -5.78
C GLY A 259 2.05 0.34 -5.02
N HIS A 260 1.60 -0.74 -4.34
CA HIS A 260 0.34 -0.74 -3.59
C HIS A 260 0.34 0.23 -2.42
N LEU A 261 1.48 0.37 -1.71
CA LEU A 261 1.59 1.34 -0.62
C LEU A 261 1.49 2.78 -1.13
N THR A 262 2.16 3.11 -2.23
CA THR A 262 2.04 4.43 -2.86
C THR A 262 0.58 4.76 -3.19
N GLY A 263 -0.12 3.85 -3.89
CA GLY A 263 -1.53 4.07 -4.22
C GLY A 263 -2.44 4.16 -2.99
N PHE A 264 -2.12 3.47 -1.89
CA PHE A 264 -2.81 3.62 -0.61
C PHE A 264 -2.60 5.00 0.00
N PHE A 265 -1.36 5.49 0.07
CA PHE A 265 -1.06 6.79 0.67
C PHE A 265 -1.65 7.95 -0.12
N VAL A 266 -1.58 7.93 -1.46
CA VAL A 266 -2.21 8.96 -2.31
C VAL A 266 -3.71 9.04 -2.08
N ARG A 267 -4.40 7.90 -2.05
CA ARG A 267 -5.85 7.86 -1.77
C ARG A 267 -6.17 8.35 -0.36
N ARG A 268 -5.39 7.95 0.63
CA ARG A 268 -5.56 8.39 2.01
C ARG A 268 -5.36 9.90 2.14
N GLU A 269 -4.33 10.44 1.51
CA GLU A 269 -4.05 11.88 1.50
C GLU A 269 -5.19 12.66 0.85
N GLY A 270 -5.72 12.19 -0.30
CA GLY A 270 -6.91 12.77 -0.91
C GLY A 270 -8.13 12.77 0.02
N GLN A 271 -8.37 11.68 0.75
CA GLN A 271 -9.45 11.61 1.74
C GLN A 271 -9.24 12.57 2.93
N GLU A 272 -8.02 12.73 3.41
CA GLU A 272 -7.72 13.68 4.48
C GLU A 272 -7.82 15.13 4.00
N LEU A 273 -7.41 15.42 2.77
CA LEU A 273 -7.61 16.73 2.14
C LEU A 273 -9.10 17.07 2.01
N ALA A 274 -9.91 16.11 1.54
CA ALA A 274 -11.37 16.26 1.46
C ALA A 274 -11.99 16.63 2.83
N LYS A 275 -11.50 16.01 3.91
CA LYS A 275 -11.96 16.31 5.28
C LYS A 275 -11.50 17.69 5.78
N ARG A 276 -10.27 18.11 5.45
CA ARG A 276 -9.71 19.40 5.88
C ARG A 276 -10.33 20.58 5.11
N HIS A 277 -10.68 20.37 3.85
CA HIS A 277 -11.18 21.40 2.94
C HIS A 277 -12.58 21.09 2.38
N PRO A 278 -13.61 20.91 3.23
CA PRO A 278 -14.94 20.52 2.76
C PRO A 278 -15.55 21.54 1.80
N ARG A 279 -15.21 22.83 1.95
CA ARG A 279 -15.71 23.90 1.08
C ARG A 279 -15.18 23.79 -0.35
N LEU A 280 -13.99 23.26 -0.59
CA LEU A 280 -13.46 23.00 -1.94
C LEU A 280 -14.19 21.87 -2.68
N LEU A 281 -14.99 21.08 -1.94
CA LEU A 281 -15.80 19.99 -2.49
C LEU A 281 -17.22 20.43 -2.83
N GLU A 282 -17.61 21.65 -2.45
CA GLU A 282 -18.92 22.21 -2.83
C GLU A 282 -19.03 22.16 -4.37
N PRO A 283 -20.14 21.63 -4.92
CA PRO A 283 -20.30 21.46 -6.35
C PRO A 283 -20.34 22.83 -7.03
N ALA A 284 -19.80 22.89 -8.25
CA ALA A 284 -19.91 24.06 -9.09
C ALA A 284 -21.39 24.34 -9.43
N LYS A 285 -21.71 25.63 -9.57
CA LYS A 285 -23.03 26.12 -9.97
C LYS A 285 -23.15 26.14 -11.48
N ALA A 286 -24.38 26.27 -11.99
CA ALA A 286 -24.58 26.42 -13.42
C ALA A 286 -23.95 27.74 -13.93
N PHE A 287 -23.34 27.70 -15.11
CA PHE A 287 -22.81 28.86 -15.83
C PHE A 287 -23.05 28.65 -17.34
N PRO A 288 -23.50 29.66 -18.08
CA PRO A 288 -23.85 31.02 -17.65
C PRO A 288 -25.14 31.05 -16.81
N ALA A 289 -25.25 31.95 -15.83
CA ALA A 289 -26.45 32.08 -14.97
C ALA A 289 -27.19 33.41 -15.17
N THR A 290 -26.48 34.45 -15.61
CA THR A 290 -27.01 35.81 -15.83
C THR A 290 -26.86 36.23 -17.30
N GLU A 291 -27.54 37.31 -17.72
CA GLU A 291 -27.36 37.87 -19.07
C GLU A 291 -25.92 38.37 -19.31
N ALA A 292 -25.26 38.88 -18.28
CA ALA A 292 -23.84 39.27 -18.37
C ALA A 292 -22.94 38.05 -18.62
N ASP A 293 -23.23 36.91 -17.98
CA ASP A 293 -22.50 35.67 -18.24
C ASP A 293 -22.72 35.17 -19.67
N LYS A 294 -23.96 35.27 -20.18
CA LYS A 294 -24.27 34.86 -21.56
C LYS A 294 -23.47 35.64 -22.59
N ALA A 295 -23.17 36.93 -22.34
CA ALA A 295 -22.33 37.74 -23.21
C ALA A 295 -20.86 37.28 -23.26
N LEU A 296 -20.38 36.60 -22.21
CA LEU A 296 -19.03 35.99 -22.16
C LEU A 296 -18.99 34.61 -22.82
N VAL A 297 -20.14 33.97 -22.98
CA VAL A 297 -20.24 32.64 -23.60
C VAL A 297 -20.30 32.75 -25.10
N ARG A 298 -19.43 31.99 -25.77
CA ARG A 298 -19.45 31.92 -27.23
C ARG A 298 -20.53 30.96 -27.71
N ALA A 299 -21.59 31.54 -28.28
CA ALA A 299 -22.73 30.79 -28.78
C ALA A 299 -22.57 30.29 -30.24
N SER A 300 -21.76 30.96 -31.06
CA SER A 300 -21.59 30.63 -32.48
C SER A 300 -20.46 29.65 -32.74
N GLU A 301 -20.66 28.74 -33.69
CA GLU A 301 -19.63 27.79 -34.15
C GLU A 301 -18.37 28.53 -34.65
N PRO A 302 -17.16 28.12 -34.21
CA PRO A 302 -15.91 28.69 -34.70
C PRO A 302 -15.65 28.31 -36.16
N ARG A 303 -15.20 29.29 -36.95
CA ARG A 303 -15.00 29.11 -38.41
C ARG A 303 -13.79 28.26 -38.77
N ASN A 304 -12.75 28.30 -37.93
CA ASN A 304 -11.50 27.58 -38.09
C ASN A 304 -10.82 27.40 -36.73
N SER A 305 -9.72 26.65 -36.69
CA SER A 305 -9.00 26.34 -35.45
C SER A 305 -8.47 27.59 -34.72
N ALA A 306 -8.10 28.65 -35.44
CA ALA A 306 -7.67 29.90 -34.79
C ALA A 306 -8.82 30.60 -34.08
N ASP A 307 -10.00 30.57 -34.68
CA ASP A 307 -11.24 31.09 -34.10
C ASP A 307 -11.75 30.25 -32.92
N LEU A 308 -11.44 28.94 -32.92
CA LEU A 308 -11.75 28.05 -31.79
C LEU A 308 -10.95 28.42 -30.55
N TYR A 309 -9.66 28.71 -30.69
CA TYR A 309 -8.74 28.95 -29.57
C TYR A 309 -8.53 30.45 -29.27
N THR A 310 -9.58 31.09 -28.76
CA THR A 310 -9.56 32.49 -28.32
C THR A 310 -9.79 32.60 -26.81
N LEU A 311 -9.08 33.52 -26.15
CA LEU A 311 -9.15 33.75 -24.70
C LEU A 311 -10.15 34.86 -24.30
N THR A 312 -10.91 35.38 -25.25
CA THR A 312 -11.88 36.47 -25.07
C THR A 312 -13.28 35.99 -24.71
N ASN A 313 -13.50 34.68 -24.64
CA ASN A 313 -14.81 34.06 -24.41
C ASN A 313 -14.65 32.70 -23.76
N ILE A 314 -15.78 32.15 -23.29
CA ILE A 314 -15.87 30.84 -22.66
C ILE A 314 -16.82 29.97 -23.49
N TYR A 315 -16.44 28.73 -23.80
CA TYR A 315 -17.36 27.75 -24.38
C TYR A 315 -18.12 27.00 -23.29
N THR A 316 -19.34 26.55 -23.58
CA THR A 316 -19.98 25.51 -22.77
C THR A 316 -19.68 24.15 -23.38
N ALA A 317 -19.27 23.19 -22.55
CA ALA A 317 -19.00 21.81 -22.95
C ALA A 317 -19.81 20.86 -22.07
N LYS A 318 -20.75 20.12 -22.64
CA LYS A 318 -21.54 19.13 -21.89
C LYS A 318 -21.21 17.74 -22.37
N LEU A 319 -20.70 16.91 -21.46
CA LEU A 319 -20.45 15.50 -21.70
C LEU A 319 -21.58 14.66 -21.09
N THR A 320 -22.19 13.80 -21.90
CA THR A 320 -23.25 12.88 -21.46
C THR A 320 -22.79 11.44 -21.62
N PHE A 321 -22.96 10.65 -20.56
CA PHE A 321 -22.59 9.26 -20.46
C PHE A 321 -23.77 8.42 -19.97
N THR A 322 -23.87 7.18 -20.41
CA THR A 322 -24.61 6.15 -19.66
C THR A 322 -23.86 5.79 -18.39
N LYS A 323 -24.53 5.08 -17.48
CA LYS A 323 -23.90 4.53 -16.27
C LYS A 323 -22.67 3.67 -16.62
N GLU A 324 -22.80 2.79 -17.59
CA GLU A 324 -21.76 1.85 -18.01
C GLU A 324 -20.58 2.59 -18.64
N GLN A 325 -20.85 3.60 -19.47
CA GLN A 325 -19.82 4.44 -20.05
C GLN A 325 -19.04 5.21 -18.97
N TRP A 326 -19.73 5.72 -17.95
CA TRP A 326 -19.10 6.41 -16.82
C TRP A 326 -18.30 5.45 -15.93
N GLU A 327 -18.79 4.24 -15.66
CA GLU A 327 -18.01 3.23 -14.96
C GLU A 327 -16.75 2.84 -15.75
N ALA A 328 -16.85 2.79 -17.09
CA ALA A 328 -15.73 2.45 -17.96
C ALA A 328 -14.66 3.54 -18.07
N ILE A 329 -14.95 4.82 -17.75
CA ILE A 329 -13.95 5.89 -17.77
C ILE A 329 -13.02 5.85 -16.53
N GLU A 330 -13.48 5.22 -15.44
CA GLU A 330 -12.70 5.16 -14.21
C GLU A 330 -11.40 4.38 -14.46
N PRO A 331 -10.24 4.85 -13.97
CA PRO A 331 -8.97 4.20 -14.29
C PRO A 331 -8.91 2.78 -13.76
N LYS A 332 -8.37 1.88 -14.58
CA LYS A 332 -8.16 0.48 -14.18
C LYS A 332 -6.93 0.35 -13.32
N GLY A 333 -7.00 -0.55 -12.34
CA GLY A 333 -5.85 -0.95 -11.54
C GLY A 333 -4.93 -1.88 -12.34
N ILE A 334 -3.64 -1.54 -12.39
CA ILE A 334 -2.57 -2.37 -12.93
C ILE A 334 -1.48 -2.52 -11.86
N PRO A 335 -0.60 -3.54 -11.93
CA PRO A 335 0.55 -3.62 -11.03
C PRO A 335 1.40 -2.35 -11.15
N GLY A 336 1.64 -1.69 -10.02
CA GLY A 336 2.49 -0.49 -9.96
C GLY A 336 3.97 -0.83 -10.14
N ALA A 337 4.81 0.19 -10.16
CA ALA A 337 6.26 0.02 -10.28
C ALA A 337 7.01 1.00 -9.35
N LYS A 338 8.27 0.68 -9.04
CA LYS A 338 9.12 1.55 -8.22
C LYS A 338 9.43 2.85 -8.96
N MET A 339 8.98 3.97 -8.39
CA MET A 339 9.26 5.32 -8.89
C MET A 339 10.72 5.72 -8.72
N HIS A 340 11.40 5.27 -7.66
CA HIS A 340 12.82 5.56 -7.47
C HIS A 340 13.65 4.30 -7.71
N GLN A 341 14.60 4.41 -8.64
CA GLN A 341 15.59 3.37 -8.93
C GLN A 341 16.98 4.01 -8.90
N ASN A 342 17.87 3.46 -8.07
CA ASN A 342 19.24 3.96 -7.88
C ASN A 342 19.31 5.46 -7.52
N GLY A 343 18.37 5.94 -6.69
CA GLY A 343 18.28 7.34 -6.28
C GLY A 343 17.75 8.30 -7.36
N ARG A 344 17.23 7.78 -8.49
CA ARG A 344 16.69 8.59 -9.58
C ARG A 344 15.22 8.24 -9.84
N LEU A 345 14.44 9.25 -10.21
CA LEU A 345 13.03 9.09 -10.54
C LEU A 345 12.90 8.42 -11.93
N HIS A 346 12.13 7.34 -11.99
CA HIS A 346 11.87 6.51 -13.15
C HIS A 346 10.37 6.48 -13.39
N LEU A 347 9.92 6.90 -14.58
CA LEU A 347 8.50 7.08 -14.91
C LEU A 347 8.03 6.09 -15.98
N ILE A 348 8.62 4.90 -16.02
CA ILE A 348 8.28 3.86 -16.97
C ILE A 348 7.84 2.62 -16.19
N ASN A 349 6.56 2.25 -16.30
CA ASN A 349 6.03 1.01 -15.74
C ASN A 349 5.88 -0.02 -16.88
N PRO A 350 6.56 -1.18 -16.87
CA PRO A 350 6.40 -2.21 -17.89
C PRO A 350 4.97 -2.75 -18.05
N ASN A 351 4.13 -2.62 -17.02
CA ASN A 351 2.73 -3.06 -17.05
C ASN A 351 1.76 -1.98 -17.56
N ALA A 352 2.22 -0.76 -17.82
CA ALA A 352 1.40 0.34 -18.29
C ALA A 352 1.61 0.60 -19.79
N LYS A 353 0.53 0.89 -20.53
CA LYS A 353 0.59 1.30 -21.94
C LYS A 353 1.29 2.65 -22.15
N ARG A 354 1.27 3.52 -21.14
CA ARG A 354 1.86 4.86 -21.17
C ARG A 354 2.95 5.05 -20.12
N ASN A 355 3.88 5.94 -20.43
CA ASN A 355 4.80 6.48 -19.44
C ASN A 355 4.11 7.52 -18.52
N GLY A 356 4.81 7.89 -17.45
CA GLY A 356 4.35 8.89 -16.48
C GLY A 356 3.89 8.31 -15.14
N LEU A 357 3.60 9.23 -14.21
CA LEU A 357 3.31 8.93 -12.80
C LEU A 357 2.10 8.01 -12.61
N ILE A 358 1.08 8.13 -13.45
CA ILE A 358 -0.16 7.33 -13.37
C ILE A 358 0.11 5.84 -13.51
N GLY A 359 0.91 5.46 -14.51
CA GLY A 359 1.34 4.08 -14.67
C GLY A 359 2.14 3.60 -13.46
N MET A 360 3.03 4.44 -12.93
CA MET A 360 3.86 4.08 -11.76
C MET A 360 3.04 3.77 -10.51
N VAL A 361 1.97 4.54 -10.25
CA VAL A 361 1.07 4.31 -9.11
C VAL A 361 0.03 3.20 -9.34
N GLY A 362 0.14 2.46 -10.45
CA GLY A 362 -0.69 1.30 -10.73
C GLY A 362 -2.07 1.65 -11.31
N LEU A 363 -2.17 2.75 -12.06
CA LEU A 363 -3.39 3.17 -12.73
C LEU A 363 -3.20 3.23 -14.24
N GLU A 364 -4.25 2.92 -14.99
CA GLU A 364 -4.29 3.06 -16.44
C GLU A 364 -5.58 3.76 -16.87
N TYR A 365 -5.47 4.69 -17.82
CA TYR A 365 -6.62 5.35 -18.43
C TYR A 365 -7.04 4.60 -19.68
N ASP A 366 -8.28 4.14 -19.69
CA ASP A 366 -8.93 3.64 -20.88
C ASP A 366 -9.84 4.70 -21.50
N TRP A 367 -10.15 4.48 -22.78
CA TRP A 367 -11.15 5.25 -23.49
C TRP A 367 -12.53 4.62 -23.27
N THR A 368 -13.52 5.49 -23.08
CA THR A 368 -14.95 5.17 -23.18
C THR A 368 -15.57 6.04 -24.27
N THR A 369 -16.88 5.95 -24.46
CA THR A 369 -17.62 6.83 -25.36
C THR A 369 -18.61 7.72 -24.63
N ALA A 370 -18.96 8.85 -25.23
CA ALA A 370 -19.92 9.82 -24.70
C ALA A 370 -20.64 10.56 -25.84
N GLN A 371 -21.65 11.34 -25.48
CA GLN A 371 -22.07 12.48 -26.31
C GLN A 371 -21.38 13.75 -25.80
N LEU A 372 -21.05 14.66 -26.71
CA LEU A 372 -20.51 15.99 -26.42
C LEU A 372 -21.38 17.05 -27.08
N GLU A 373 -21.92 17.98 -26.30
CA GLU A 373 -22.45 19.25 -26.79
C GLU A 373 -21.36 20.31 -26.61
N PHE A 374 -20.85 20.88 -27.71
CA PHE A 374 -19.75 21.82 -27.69
C PHE A 374 -19.79 22.77 -28.88
N ALA A 375 -19.53 24.05 -28.64
CA ALA A 375 -19.44 25.09 -29.67
C ALA A 375 -20.65 25.14 -30.64
N GLY A 376 -21.86 24.97 -30.10
CA GLY A 376 -23.11 24.98 -30.86
C GLY A 376 -23.40 23.67 -31.63
N ARG A 377 -22.61 22.61 -31.41
CA ARG A 377 -22.75 21.32 -32.10
C ARG A 377 -22.87 20.15 -31.14
N ASN A 378 -23.57 19.13 -31.61
CA ASN A 378 -23.72 17.85 -30.91
C ASN A 378 -22.90 16.78 -31.62
N PHE A 379 -22.05 16.11 -30.86
CA PHE A 379 -21.21 15.00 -31.31
C PHE A 379 -21.62 13.74 -30.57
N THR A 380 -21.99 12.70 -31.30
CA THR A 380 -22.35 11.40 -30.75
C THR A 380 -21.19 10.41 -30.80
N ASN A 381 -21.05 9.58 -29.75
CA ASN A 381 -20.07 8.51 -29.70
C ASN A 381 -18.62 9.03 -29.85
N VAL A 382 -18.32 10.14 -29.19
CA VAL A 382 -16.94 10.65 -29.12
C VAL A 382 -16.14 9.81 -28.15
N GLY A 383 -14.86 9.57 -28.43
CA GLY A 383 -13.96 8.92 -27.49
C GLY A 383 -13.64 9.87 -26.34
N VAL A 384 -13.79 9.43 -25.09
CA VAL A 384 -13.44 10.23 -23.90
C VAL A 384 -12.57 9.43 -22.96
N ARG A 385 -11.55 10.07 -22.39
CA ARG A 385 -10.77 9.50 -21.28
C ARG A 385 -10.27 10.58 -20.33
N TYR A 386 -9.87 10.17 -19.14
CA TYR A 386 -9.07 11.04 -18.28
C TYR A 386 -7.68 11.30 -18.84
N ARG A 387 -7.10 12.44 -18.44
CA ARG A 387 -5.72 12.85 -18.74
C ARG A 387 -5.09 13.52 -17.50
N GLY A 388 -3.78 13.79 -17.61
CA GLY A 388 -2.97 14.34 -16.53
C GLY A 388 -2.15 13.27 -15.80
N ASN A 389 -1.13 13.72 -15.07
CA ASN A 389 -0.37 12.91 -14.14
C ASN A 389 -0.63 13.43 -12.72
N GLY A 390 0.20 14.36 -12.23
CA GLY A 390 0.02 15.01 -10.93
C GLY A 390 -1.38 15.62 -10.80
N THR A 391 -1.86 16.33 -11.81
CA THR A 391 -3.20 16.94 -11.88
C THR A 391 -4.36 15.94 -11.63
N TYR A 392 -4.23 14.67 -12.04
CA TYR A 392 -5.25 13.66 -11.75
C TYR A 392 -5.18 13.20 -10.29
N LEU A 393 -3.96 12.95 -9.78
CA LEU A 393 -3.77 12.57 -8.37
C LEU A 393 -4.22 13.69 -7.43
N ASN A 394 -3.85 14.94 -7.75
CA ASN A 394 -4.19 16.15 -7.02
C ASN A 394 -5.67 16.55 -7.14
N SER A 395 -6.44 15.88 -7.99
CA SER A 395 -7.88 16.10 -8.05
C SER A 395 -8.69 14.99 -7.39
N GLN A 396 -8.09 13.87 -6.94
CA GLN A 396 -8.83 12.66 -6.51
C GLN A 396 -9.96 12.90 -5.49
N TYR A 397 -9.88 13.97 -4.71
CA TYR A 397 -10.90 14.38 -3.74
C TYR A 397 -12.10 15.15 -4.32
N THR A 398 -12.00 15.69 -5.54
CA THR A 398 -13.06 16.44 -6.24
C THR A 398 -13.52 15.70 -7.50
N PRO A 399 -14.77 15.88 -7.98
CA PRO A 399 -15.20 15.36 -9.29
C PRO A 399 -14.46 16.02 -10.47
N LYS A 400 -13.81 17.17 -10.27
CA LYS A 400 -13.17 17.96 -11.34
C LYS A 400 -11.91 17.30 -11.92
N ARG A 401 -12.11 16.44 -12.93
CA ARG A 401 -11.05 15.69 -13.64
C ARG A 401 -10.75 16.30 -15.00
N SER A 402 -9.50 16.25 -15.45
CA SER A 402 -9.13 16.63 -16.82
C SER A 402 -9.58 15.57 -17.82
N PHE A 403 -10.13 16.00 -18.96
CA PHE A 403 -10.62 15.13 -20.02
C PHE A 403 -9.82 15.30 -21.31
N LYS A 404 -9.61 14.22 -22.03
CA LYS A 404 -9.28 14.23 -23.46
C LYS A 404 -10.48 13.67 -24.22
N VAL A 405 -10.94 14.40 -25.23
CA VAL A 405 -12.04 14.01 -26.09
C VAL A 405 -11.52 13.91 -27.52
N ASP A 406 -11.72 12.77 -28.16
CA ASP A 406 -11.41 12.53 -29.56
C ASP A 406 -12.73 12.31 -30.31
N LEU A 407 -13.12 13.31 -31.10
CA LEU A 407 -14.36 13.32 -31.87
C LEU A 407 -14.34 12.25 -32.97
N ASN A 408 -13.16 11.92 -33.48
CA ASN A 408 -12.96 11.08 -34.66
C ASN A 408 -12.52 9.65 -34.28
N LYS A 409 -12.44 9.33 -32.98
CA LYS A 409 -11.97 8.04 -32.49
C LYS A 409 -12.85 6.88 -32.96
N GLU A 410 -14.13 6.96 -32.59
CA GLU A 410 -15.13 5.91 -32.82
C GLU A 410 -16.06 6.25 -33.97
N THR A 411 -16.32 7.54 -34.21
CA THR A 411 -17.14 8.02 -35.32
C THR A 411 -16.26 8.80 -36.31
N LYS A 412 -15.94 8.18 -37.45
CA LYS A 412 -15.01 8.78 -38.41
C LYS A 412 -15.57 10.05 -39.07
N GLY A 413 -14.72 11.07 -39.23
CA GLY A 413 -15.02 12.32 -39.92
C GLY A 413 -15.56 13.45 -39.03
N GLN A 414 -15.88 13.20 -37.76
CA GLN A 414 -16.30 14.26 -36.85
C GLN A 414 -15.14 15.20 -36.49
N LYS A 415 -15.33 16.49 -36.76
CA LYS A 415 -14.39 17.58 -36.45
C LYS A 415 -15.16 18.83 -36.03
N VAL A 416 -14.53 19.67 -35.22
CA VAL A 416 -14.95 21.03 -34.90
C VAL A 416 -13.86 22.00 -35.37
N ALA A 417 -14.22 22.93 -36.26
CA ALA A 417 -13.28 23.91 -36.81
C ALA A 417 -11.96 23.32 -37.38
N GLY A 418 -12.03 22.11 -37.94
CA GLY A 418 -10.89 21.36 -38.48
C GLY A 418 -10.14 20.46 -37.49
N ILE A 419 -10.47 20.52 -36.20
CA ILE A 419 -9.83 19.76 -35.11
C ILE A 419 -10.71 18.56 -34.71
N ASP A 420 -10.10 17.42 -34.41
CA ASP A 420 -10.78 16.23 -33.87
C ASP A 420 -10.43 15.90 -32.41
N GLU A 421 -9.33 16.39 -31.85
CA GLU A 421 -8.99 16.16 -30.44
C GLU A 421 -9.05 17.44 -29.59
N LEU A 422 -9.83 17.39 -28.51
CA LEU A 422 -9.99 18.46 -27.52
C LEU A 422 -9.40 18.02 -26.17
N ASN A 423 -8.58 18.87 -25.55
CA ASN A 423 -8.06 18.65 -24.20
C ASN A 423 -8.66 19.67 -23.24
N PHE A 424 -9.36 19.20 -22.21
CA PHE A 424 -9.91 20.02 -21.13
C PHE A 424 -9.08 19.81 -19.85
N LEU A 425 -8.33 20.83 -19.42
CA LEU A 425 -7.48 20.83 -18.22
C LEU A 425 -8.23 21.44 -17.04
N ASN A 426 -8.27 20.74 -15.91
CA ASN A 426 -9.08 21.11 -14.75
C ASN A 426 -8.51 22.28 -13.91
N CYS A 427 -7.27 22.72 -14.16
CA CYS A 427 -6.57 23.76 -13.41
C CYS A 427 -6.57 23.51 -11.89
N ILE A 428 -6.47 22.26 -11.43
CA ILE A 428 -6.58 21.96 -9.99
C ILE A 428 -5.41 22.52 -9.19
N VAL A 429 -4.23 22.62 -9.82
CA VAL A 429 -2.99 23.13 -9.21
C VAL A 429 -2.79 24.63 -9.45
N ASP A 430 -3.36 25.19 -10.51
CA ASP A 430 -3.31 26.61 -10.87
C ASP A 430 -4.60 27.32 -10.42
N PHE A 431 -4.50 28.12 -9.37
CA PHE A 431 -5.62 28.93 -8.89
C PHE A 431 -5.88 30.19 -9.71
N SER A 432 -4.96 30.61 -10.57
CA SER A 432 -5.16 31.71 -11.51
C SER A 432 -5.94 31.27 -12.76
N TYR A 433 -5.84 30.00 -13.15
CA TYR A 433 -6.30 29.46 -14.45
C TYR A 433 -5.64 30.12 -15.67
N LEU A 434 -4.60 30.92 -15.47
CA LEU A 434 -3.95 31.71 -16.52
C LEU A 434 -2.60 31.14 -16.93
N HIS A 435 -2.04 30.17 -16.21
CA HIS A 435 -0.66 29.76 -16.42
C HIS A 435 -0.38 29.24 -17.84
N ASP A 436 -1.13 28.23 -18.29
CA ASP A 436 -1.04 27.72 -19.67
C ASP A 436 -1.42 28.81 -20.69
N ALA A 437 -2.46 29.58 -20.42
CA ALA A 437 -2.93 30.60 -21.36
C ALA A 437 -1.85 31.67 -21.65
N LEU A 438 -1.20 32.17 -20.59
CA LEU A 438 -0.12 33.15 -20.69
C LEU A 438 1.15 32.53 -21.26
N ALA A 439 1.54 31.34 -20.80
CA ALA A 439 2.79 30.70 -21.20
C ALA A 439 2.77 30.38 -22.69
N GLU A 440 1.70 29.73 -23.16
CA GLU A 440 1.63 29.35 -24.57
C GLU A 440 1.52 30.56 -25.50
N GLN A 441 0.87 31.66 -25.07
CA GLN A 441 0.92 32.91 -25.82
C GLN A 441 2.33 33.50 -25.87
N LEU A 442 3.05 33.53 -24.74
CA LEU A 442 4.43 34.00 -24.67
C LEU A 442 5.35 33.22 -25.61
N PHE A 443 5.24 31.89 -25.66
CA PHE A 443 6.06 31.08 -26.56
C PHE A 443 5.77 31.38 -28.03
N ARG A 444 4.50 31.56 -28.41
CA ARG A 444 4.16 31.99 -29.78
C ARG A 444 4.74 33.37 -30.11
N ASP A 445 4.69 34.31 -29.17
CA ASP A 445 5.27 35.65 -29.35
C ASP A 445 6.80 35.62 -29.51
N LEU A 446 7.47 34.60 -28.94
CA LEU A 446 8.91 34.34 -29.13
C LEU A 446 9.22 33.56 -30.42
N GLY A 447 8.21 33.22 -31.23
CA GLY A 447 8.37 32.43 -32.45
C GLY A 447 8.59 30.93 -32.19
N VAL A 448 8.32 30.44 -30.98
CA VAL A 448 8.39 29.03 -30.64
C VAL A 448 7.04 28.37 -30.96
N PRO A 449 7.01 27.23 -31.67
CA PRO A 449 5.78 26.47 -31.84
C PRO A 449 5.13 26.14 -30.49
N ALA A 450 3.86 26.51 -30.32
CA ALA A 450 3.12 26.32 -29.07
C ALA A 450 1.63 26.11 -29.34
N PRO A 451 0.94 25.26 -28.55
CA PRO A 451 -0.50 25.04 -28.66
C PRO A 451 -1.28 26.31 -28.33
N ARG A 452 -2.38 26.56 -29.05
CA ARG A 452 -3.33 27.62 -28.68
C ARG A 452 -4.21 27.20 -27.51
N THR A 453 -4.83 28.17 -26.85
CA THR A 453 -5.64 27.97 -25.64
C THR A 453 -6.99 28.67 -25.73
N ALA A 454 -7.98 28.14 -25.01
CA ALA A 454 -9.30 28.73 -24.82
C ALA A 454 -9.86 28.32 -23.45
N TYR A 455 -11.02 28.84 -23.07
CA TYR A 455 -11.72 28.41 -21.86
C TYR A 455 -13.01 27.67 -22.18
N ALA A 456 -13.33 26.66 -21.37
CA ALA A 456 -14.61 25.98 -21.40
C ALA A 456 -15.17 25.74 -20.00
N TYR A 457 -16.47 25.96 -19.84
CA TYR A 457 -17.21 25.55 -18.67
C TYR A 457 -17.79 24.15 -18.91
N VAL A 458 -17.36 23.18 -18.11
CA VAL A 458 -17.68 21.76 -18.32
C VAL A 458 -18.83 21.34 -17.43
N THR A 459 -19.81 20.66 -18.02
CA THR A 459 -20.92 19.99 -17.36
C THR A 459 -20.91 18.51 -17.70
N VAL A 460 -21.16 17.64 -16.71
CA VAL A 460 -21.20 16.19 -16.89
C VAL A 460 -22.55 15.64 -16.47
N ASP A 461 -23.15 14.85 -17.36
CA ASP A 461 -24.38 14.11 -17.11
C ASP A 461 -24.09 12.60 -17.23
N ALA A 462 -24.12 11.90 -16.10
CA ALA A 462 -23.76 10.48 -15.96
C ALA A 462 -24.56 9.83 -14.81
N PRO A 463 -25.88 9.60 -14.97
CA PRO A 463 -26.72 9.07 -13.91
C PRO A 463 -26.31 7.63 -13.51
N PRO A 464 -26.48 7.25 -12.23
CA PRO A 464 -27.03 8.07 -11.14
C PRO A 464 -25.99 8.98 -10.47
N LYS A 465 -24.69 8.86 -10.83
CA LYS A 465 -23.58 9.47 -10.09
C LYS A 465 -23.50 10.99 -10.28
N HIS A 466 -23.74 11.47 -11.50
CA HIS A 466 -23.78 12.89 -11.84
C HIS A 466 -25.04 13.14 -12.67
N GLN A 467 -25.90 14.08 -12.28
CA GLN A 467 -27.09 14.43 -13.04
C GLN A 467 -26.98 15.89 -13.46
N ASN A 468 -26.62 16.12 -14.72
CA ASN A 468 -26.32 17.44 -15.29
C ASN A 468 -25.44 18.32 -14.38
N GLN A 469 -24.40 17.72 -13.77
CA GLN A 469 -23.59 18.36 -12.74
C GLN A 469 -22.51 19.25 -13.37
N PRO A 470 -22.44 20.55 -13.00
CA PRO A 470 -21.33 21.40 -13.39
C PRO A 470 -20.03 20.94 -12.72
N PHE A 471 -18.98 20.79 -13.52
CA PHE A 471 -17.62 20.48 -13.05
C PHE A 471 -16.76 21.73 -12.94
N GLY A 472 -17.17 22.86 -13.53
CA GLY A 472 -16.51 24.16 -13.39
C GLY A 472 -15.76 24.61 -14.63
N LEU A 473 -14.85 25.57 -14.45
CA LEU A 473 -14.06 26.16 -15.54
C LEU A 473 -12.82 25.31 -15.85
N TYR A 474 -12.52 25.15 -17.13
CA TYR A 474 -11.38 24.42 -17.65
C TYR A 474 -10.61 25.27 -18.65
N VAL A 475 -9.29 25.08 -18.72
CA VAL A 475 -8.48 25.55 -19.85
C VAL A 475 -8.52 24.48 -20.94
N MET A 476 -8.88 24.88 -22.14
CA MET A 476 -8.70 24.08 -23.35
C MET A 476 -7.31 24.33 -23.92
N VAL A 477 -6.58 23.25 -24.23
CA VAL A 477 -5.27 23.32 -24.88
C VAL A 477 -5.31 22.55 -26.19
N GLU A 478 -4.83 23.18 -27.26
CA GLU A 478 -4.70 22.58 -28.58
C GLU A 478 -3.87 21.28 -28.50
N ASN A 479 -4.35 20.23 -29.15
CA ASN A 479 -3.67 18.96 -29.15
C ASN A 479 -2.47 18.99 -30.11
N ILE A 480 -1.34 18.40 -29.71
CA ILE A 480 -0.14 18.31 -30.54
C ILE A 480 -0.14 16.96 -31.26
N ASP A 481 -0.57 16.98 -32.51
CA ASP A 481 -0.75 15.84 -33.40
C ASP A 481 -0.42 16.20 -34.87
N GLY A 482 -0.89 15.39 -35.82
CA GLY A 482 -0.73 15.64 -37.25
C GLY A 482 -1.46 16.89 -37.75
N ASP A 483 -2.59 17.29 -37.17
CA ASP A 483 -3.29 18.52 -37.56
C ASP A 483 -2.51 19.75 -37.09
N PHE A 484 -1.96 19.72 -35.87
CA PHE A 484 -0.99 20.72 -35.40
C PHE A 484 0.24 20.78 -36.32
N ALA A 485 0.81 19.62 -36.67
CA ALA A 485 1.98 19.53 -37.52
C ALA A 485 1.73 20.12 -38.92
N LYS A 486 0.56 19.87 -39.50
CA LYS A 486 0.16 20.46 -40.78
C LYS A 486 0.03 21.98 -40.69
N ASP A 487 -0.56 22.49 -39.61
CA ASP A 487 -0.80 23.93 -39.41
C ASP A 487 0.51 24.69 -39.15
N ARG A 488 1.44 24.13 -38.35
CA ARG A 488 2.72 24.80 -37.99
C ARG A 488 3.87 24.53 -38.95
N PHE A 489 3.92 23.33 -39.55
CA PHE A 489 5.07 22.85 -40.31
C PHE A 489 4.72 22.45 -41.75
N GLY A 490 3.47 22.62 -42.17
CA GLY A 490 3.01 22.33 -43.54
C GLY A 490 2.76 20.85 -43.86
N SER A 491 3.07 19.92 -42.94
CA SER A 491 2.92 18.48 -43.17
C SER A 491 2.45 17.72 -41.93
N LYS A 492 1.45 16.83 -42.10
CA LYS A 492 1.04 15.88 -41.05
C LYS A 492 2.13 14.85 -40.72
N LYS A 493 3.10 14.67 -41.62
CA LYS A 493 4.17 13.68 -41.52
C LYS A 493 5.43 14.21 -40.81
N THR A 494 5.42 15.46 -40.34
CA THR A 494 6.52 15.97 -39.53
C THR A 494 6.59 15.15 -38.23
N PRO A 495 7.72 14.48 -37.93
CA PRO A 495 7.84 13.68 -36.72
C PRO A 495 7.77 14.54 -35.47
N ILE A 496 6.90 14.19 -34.53
CA ILE A 496 6.76 14.84 -33.23
C ILE A 496 6.88 13.79 -32.13
N PHE A 497 7.74 14.04 -31.16
CA PHE A 497 7.99 13.17 -30.01
C PHE A 497 7.66 13.90 -28.72
N LYS A 498 7.10 13.19 -27.75
CA LYS A 498 6.95 13.65 -26.36
C LYS A 498 7.93 12.92 -25.45
N PRO A 499 9.06 13.54 -25.08
CA PRO A 499 10.02 12.91 -24.20
C PRO A 499 9.50 12.81 -22.77
N VAL A 500 9.81 11.70 -22.10
CA VAL A 500 9.61 11.50 -20.65
C VAL A 500 10.91 11.00 -20.05
N THR A 501 11.83 11.92 -19.74
CA THR A 501 13.15 11.61 -19.18
C THR A 501 13.68 12.74 -18.30
N TYR A 502 14.50 12.43 -17.29
CA TYR A 502 15.28 13.44 -16.56
C TYR A 502 16.63 13.73 -17.24
N ASP A 503 17.16 12.73 -17.94
CA ASP A 503 18.40 12.85 -18.69
C ASP A 503 18.05 13.17 -20.14
N LEU A 504 18.01 14.47 -20.46
CA LEU A 504 17.75 14.96 -21.82
C LEU A 504 18.79 14.39 -22.79
N PHE A 505 18.33 13.72 -23.85
CA PHE A 505 19.17 13.17 -24.91
C PHE A 505 20.26 12.21 -24.43
N LYS A 506 19.97 11.41 -23.41
CA LYS A 506 20.87 10.33 -22.98
C LYS A 506 20.89 9.19 -23.99
N ASP A 507 22.07 8.63 -24.24
CA ASP A 507 22.24 7.41 -25.01
C ASP A 507 21.66 6.21 -24.24
N LEU A 508 20.76 5.50 -24.92
CA LEU A 508 20.08 4.29 -24.43
C LEU A 508 20.50 3.04 -25.20
N GLY A 509 21.41 3.18 -26.16
CA GLY A 509 21.89 2.14 -27.06
C GLY A 509 21.64 2.47 -28.54
N SER A 510 21.76 1.46 -29.40
CA SER A 510 21.76 1.62 -30.86
C SER A 510 20.42 1.33 -31.54
N GLU A 511 19.40 0.90 -30.80
CA GLU A 511 18.11 0.49 -31.38
C GLU A 511 16.95 1.37 -30.89
N TRP A 512 16.04 1.75 -31.79
CA TRP A 512 14.88 2.58 -31.43
C TRP A 512 14.01 1.99 -30.32
N LYS A 513 13.97 0.64 -30.21
CA LYS A 513 13.22 -0.05 -29.16
C LYS A 513 13.65 0.35 -27.74
N GLN A 514 14.87 0.85 -27.58
CA GLN A 514 15.38 1.35 -26.30
C GLN A 514 14.89 2.77 -25.99
N TYR A 515 14.46 3.51 -27.01
CA TYR A 515 14.02 4.91 -26.94
C TYR A 515 12.50 5.07 -26.95
N ASP A 516 11.75 4.15 -27.58
CA ASP A 516 10.32 4.29 -27.87
C ASP A 516 9.41 4.55 -26.64
N ARG A 517 9.82 4.09 -25.45
CA ARG A 517 9.08 4.33 -24.19
C ARG A 517 9.36 5.70 -23.57
N ILE A 518 10.48 6.32 -23.93
CA ILE A 518 10.88 7.65 -23.47
C ILE A 518 10.38 8.70 -24.45
N TYR A 519 10.64 8.50 -25.74
CA TYR A 519 10.27 9.43 -26.81
C TYR A 519 8.96 8.97 -27.45
N ASP A 520 7.85 9.27 -26.78
CA ASP A 520 6.50 8.88 -27.20
C ASP A 520 6.11 9.61 -28.49
N LEU A 521 6.19 8.89 -29.61
CA LEU A 521 5.97 9.40 -30.96
C LEU A 521 4.47 9.69 -31.19
N LYS A 522 4.15 10.93 -31.58
CA LYS A 522 2.78 11.42 -31.79
C LYS A 522 2.31 11.44 -33.24
N THR A 523 3.26 11.43 -34.15
CA THR A 523 3.02 11.35 -35.59
C THR A 523 3.78 10.13 -36.15
N GLU A 524 4.22 10.16 -37.40
CA GLU A 524 5.03 9.11 -37.99
C GLU A 524 6.48 9.57 -38.14
N ALA A 525 7.42 8.61 -38.10
CA ALA A 525 8.83 8.85 -38.37
C ALA A 525 9.40 7.71 -39.22
N THR A 526 10.28 8.08 -40.17
CA THR A 526 11.05 7.11 -40.95
C THR A 526 12.20 6.53 -40.12
N PRO A 527 12.75 5.35 -40.48
CA PRO A 527 13.91 4.78 -39.78
C PRO A 527 15.10 5.73 -39.67
N ALA A 528 15.38 6.54 -40.70
CA ALA A 528 16.45 7.54 -40.68
C ALA A 528 16.18 8.66 -39.66
N GLN A 529 14.93 9.10 -39.53
CA GLN A 529 14.53 10.10 -38.53
C GLN A 529 14.60 9.54 -37.10
N LEU A 530 14.25 8.27 -36.89
CA LEU A 530 14.44 7.60 -35.60
C LEU A 530 15.93 7.46 -35.27
N GLN A 531 16.76 7.11 -36.26
CA GLN A 531 18.21 7.06 -36.12
C GLN A 531 18.79 8.43 -35.76
N ARG A 532 18.24 9.53 -36.29
CA ARG A 532 18.66 10.89 -35.95
C ARG A 532 18.56 11.19 -34.44
N VAL A 533 17.53 10.70 -33.76
CA VAL A 533 17.36 10.82 -32.30
C VAL A 533 18.48 10.08 -31.56
N ILE A 534 18.78 8.85 -32.01
CA ILE A 534 19.84 8.00 -31.43
C ILE A 534 21.21 8.65 -31.62
N ASP A 535 21.51 9.16 -32.81
CA ASP A 535 22.79 9.78 -33.13
C ASP A 535 23.04 11.04 -32.31
N PHE A 536 21.99 11.85 -32.11
CA PHE A 536 22.08 13.03 -31.26
C PHE A 536 22.30 12.65 -29.80
N ALA A 537 21.59 11.63 -29.31
CA ALA A 537 21.77 11.14 -27.95
C ALA A 537 23.20 10.64 -27.69
N LYS A 538 23.82 9.99 -28.69
CA LYS A 538 25.24 9.58 -28.64
C LYS A 538 26.19 10.77 -28.65
N LEU A 539 25.96 11.78 -29.51
CA LEU A 539 26.76 13.01 -29.52
C LEU A 539 26.70 13.72 -28.15
N VAL A 540 25.50 13.83 -27.57
CA VAL A 540 25.28 14.44 -26.26
C VAL A 540 25.98 13.65 -25.16
N SER A 541 25.95 12.32 -25.20
CA SER A 541 26.46 11.47 -24.12
C SER A 541 27.96 11.21 -24.18
N HIS A 542 28.52 11.09 -25.38
CA HIS A 542 29.88 10.56 -25.58
C HIS A 542 30.80 11.47 -26.37
N GLY A 543 30.27 12.40 -27.18
CA GLY A 543 31.12 13.33 -27.94
C GLY A 543 31.93 14.23 -27.02
N SER A 544 33.15 14.62 -27.42
CA SER A 544 33.92 15.62 -26.66
C SER A 544 33.23 16.99 -26.69
N ASP A 545 33.55 17.91 -25.76
CA ASP A 545 32.98 19.26 -25.76
C ASP A 545 33.23 19.99 -27.09
N GLU A 546 34.40 19.78 -27.71
CA GLU A 546 34.76 20.32 -29.02
C GLU A 546 33.96 19.68 -30.17
N GLU A 547 33.74 18.36 -30.13
CA GLU A 547 32.92 17.68 -31.15
C GLU A 547 31.45 18.12 -31.06
N PHE A 548 30.91 18.16 -29.84
CA PHE A 548 29.54 18.60 -29.60
C PHE A 548 29.34 20.03 -30.08
N GLU A 549 30.24 20.95 -29.75
CA GLU A 549 30.16 22.33 -30.22
C GLU A 549 30.16 22.44 -31.75
N LYS A 550 31.06 21.73 -32.44
CA LYS A 550 31.15 21.74 -33.91
C LYS A 550 29.89 21.19 -34.57
N ARG A 551 29.28 20.17 -33.98
CA ARG A 551 28.15 19.43 -34.56
C ARG A 551 26.79 19.84 -34.01
N PHE A 552 26.71 20.69 -33.00
CA PHE A 552 25.46 21.06 -32.35
C PHE A 552 24.41 21.58 -33.34
N ALA A 553 24.81 22.51 -34.22
CA ALA A 553 23.94 23.11 -35.23
C ALA A 553 23.58 22.14 -36.38
N GLU A 554 24.27 20.99 -36.51
CA GLU A 554 23.88 19.91 -37.41
C GLU A 554 22.56 19.29 -36.94
N PHE A 555 22.38 19.17 -35.62
CA PHE A 555 21.25 18.47 -35.01
C PHE A 555 20.14 19.39 -34.51
N VAL A 556 20.43 20.62 -34.10
CA VAL A 556 19.47 21.48 -33.42
C VAL A 556 19.27 22.78 -34.20
N ASP A 557 18.02 23.23 -34.33
CA ASP A 557 17.77 24.60 -34.74
C ASP A 557 18.16 25.56 -33.60
N VAL A 558 19.33 26.20 -33.74
CA VAL A 558 19.96 27.00 -32.68
C VAL A 558 19.08 28.20 -32.29
N GLU A 559 18.44 28.85 -33.25
CA GLU A 559 17.63 30.05 -33.01
C GLU A 559 16.30 29.70 -32.33
N GLU A 560 15.63 28.65 -32.79
CA GLU A 560 14.39 28.18 -32.19
C GLU A 560 14.64 27.63 -30.78
N PHE A 561 15.69 26.82 -30.60
CA PHE A 561 16.02 26.28 -29.28
C PHE A 561 16.44 27.40 -28.31
N ALA A 562 17.12 28.44 -28.78
CA ALA A 562 17.45 29.61 -27.96
C ALA A 562 16.17 30.33 -27.48
N ALA A 563 15.17 30.49 -28.36
CA ALA A 563 13.89 31.09 -28.00
C ALA A 563 13.10 30.21 -27.02
N PHE A 564 13.07 28.89 -27.25
CA PHE A 564 12.44 27.91 -26.37
C PHE A 564 13.06 27.90 -24.97
N LEU A 565 14.40 27.92 -24.87
CA LEU A 565 15.07 27.99 -23.58
C LEU A 565 14.81 29.34 -22.89
N ALA A 566 14.86 30.45 -23.64
CA ALA A 566 14.56 31.78 -23.10
C ALA A 566 13.15 31.86 -22.50
N GLY A 567 12.13 31.34 -23.20
CA GLY A 567 10.76 31.29 -22.67
C GLY A 567 10.65 30.51 -21.36
N ASN A 568 11.24 29.30 -21.31
CA ASN A 568 11.26 28.47 -20.10
C ASN A 568 11.97 29.16 -18.92
N VAL A 569 13.10 29.84 -19.18
CA VAL A 569 13.86 30.59 -18.18
C VAL A 569 13.09 31.79 -17.67
N LEU A 570 12.41 32.54 -18.55
CA LEU A 570 11.65 33.72 -18.17
C LEU A 570 10.47 33.36 -17.27
N ILE A 571 9.75 32.29 -17.57
CA ILE A 571 8.63 31.84 -16.72
C ILE A 571 9.07 30.89 -15.58
N SER A 572 10.36 30.67 -15.37
CA SER A 572 10.91 29.76 -14.35
C SER A 572 10.23 28.37 -14.34
N ALA A 573 10.11 27.74 -15.53
CA ALA A 573 9.41 26.47 -15.75
C ALA A 573 10.19 25.24 -15.23
N TYR A 574 10.24 25.05 -13.91
CA TYR A 574 10.99 23.96 -13.28
C TYR A 574 10.30 22.59 -13.27
N ASP A 575 8.97 22.52 -13.45
CA ASP A 575 8.31 21.23 -13.71
C ASP A 575 8.59 20.71 -15.15
N SER A 576 9.31 21.50 -15.96
CA SER A 576 9.56 21.24 -17.37
C SER A 576 11.05 20.95 -17.64
N PHE A 577 11.53 21.40 -18.79
CA PHE A 577 12.85 21.18 -19.39
C PHE A 577 14.02 21.56 -18.46
N LEU A 578 13.82 22.54 -17.57
CA LEU A 578 14.86 23.06 -16.67
C LEU A 578 15.21 22.12 -15.51
N SER A 579 14.36 21.15 -15.17
CA SER A 579 14.62 20.28 -14.00
C SER A 579 14.02 18.89 -14.13
N MET A 580 12.75 18.74 -14.50
CA MET A 580 12.13 17.42 -14.62
C MET A 580 12.45 16.71 -15.94
N GLY A 581 12.90 17.48 -16.95
CA GLY A 581 13.10 16.99 -18.32
C GLY A 581 11.80 16.51 -19.00
N GLN A 582 10.68 17.06 -18.54
CA GLN A 582 9.31 16.80 -19.01
C GLN A 582 8.72 18.06 -19.65
N ASN A 583 7.44 18.00 -20.01
CA ASN A 583 6.61 19.15 -20.38
C ASN A 583 7.15 19.93 -21.60
N TYR A 584 7.50 19.19 -22.64
CA TYR A 584 7.78 19.72 -23.99
C TYR A 584 7.52 18.62 -25.02
N TYR A 585 7.42 19.02 -26.28
CA TYR A 585 7.62 18.10 -27.41
C TYR A 585 8.84 18.55 -28.20
N MET A 586 9.38 17.63 -28.97
CA MET A 586 10.40 17.92 -29.97
C MET A 586 9.92 17.43 -31.32
N TYR A 587 10.32 18.10 -32.39
CA TYR A 587 10.00 17.69 -33.75
C TYR A 587 11.26 17.67 -34.62
N LEU A 588 11.20 16.93 -35.73
CA LEU A 588 12.24 16.97 -36.75
C LEU A 588 11.76 17.84 -37.92
N GLY A 589 12.44 18.97 -38.13
CA GLY A 589 12.19 19.86 -39.26
C GLY A 589 12.46 19.19 -40.61
N PRO A 590 12.11 19.85 -41.73
CA PRO A 590 12.34 19.32 -43.07
C PRO A 590 13.83 19.09 -43.39
N ASP A 591 14.73 19.77 -42.68
CA ASP A 591 16.19 19.63 -42.74
C ASP A 591 16.76 18.63 -41.73
N ASN A 592 15.89 17.88 -41.03
CA ASN A 592 16.23 16.93 -39.97
C ASN A 592 16.98 17.54 -38.75
N ARG A 593 16.80 18.84 -38.51
CA ARG A 593 17.17 19.47 -37.23
C ARG A 593 16.01 19.38 -36.24
N PHE A 594 16.36 19.24 -34.96
CA PHE A 594 15.43 19.24 -33.85
C PHE A 594 14.95 20.66 -33.56
N GLY A 595 13.64 20.83 -33.58
CA GLY A 595 12.93 21.95 -32.98
C GLY A 595 12.13 21.51 -31.75
N PHE A 596 11.60 22.48 -31.01
CA PHE A 596 10.97 22.29 -29.71
C PHE A 596 9.59 22.96 -29.69
N ILE A 597 8.63 22.29 -29.04
CA ILE A 597 7.26 22.76 -28.88
C ILE A 597 6.97 22.88 -27.39
N SER A 598 6.47 24.04 -26.99
CA SER A 598 6.01 24.34 -25.64
C SER A 598 4.82 23.45 -25.21
N TRP A 599 4.78 23.02 -23.95
CA TRP A 599 3.69 22.20 -23.41
C TRP A 599 3.62 22.16 -21.87
N ASP A 600 2.41 22.06 -21.28
CA ASP A 600 2.16 21.77 -19.85
C ASP A 600 2.82 22.79 -18.90
N HIS A 601 2.20 23.96 -18.77
CA HIS A 601 2.72 25.08 -18.01
C HIS A 601 1.90 25.40 -16.76
N ASP A 602 1.07 24.48 -16.27
CA ASP A 602 0.25 24.65 -15.07
C ASP A 602 1.07 24.96 -13.80
N HIS A 603 2.33 24.52 -13.73
CA HIS A 603 3.29 24.83 -12.66
C HIS A 603 4.37 25.88 -13.01
N SER A 604 4.15 26.68 -14.07
CA SER A 604 5.10 27.72 -14.52
C SER A 604 4.98 29.02 -13.71
N TRP A 605 5.52 30.12 -14.22
CA TRP A 605 5.57 31.43 -13.56
C TRP A 605 6.26 31.40 -12.18
N GLY A 606 7.22 30.49 -11.98
CA GLY A 606 7.88 30.31 -10.68
C GLY A 606 7.00 29.65 -9.61
N GLU A 607 5.95 28.93 -9.99
CA GLU A 607 5.02 28.29 -9.06
C GLU A 607 5.45 26.90 -8.56
N PHE A 608 6.40 26.24 -9.24
CA PHE A 608 6.79 24.87 -8.93
C PHE A 608 7.54 24.76 -7.59
N GLY A 609 6.82 24.38 -6.53
CA GLY A 609 7.27 24.42 -5.14
C GLY A 609 8.37 23.41 -4.76
N TYR A 610 8.71 22.46 -5.63
CA TYR A 610 9.76 21.47 -5.35
C TYR A 610 11.19 21.95 -5.66
N VAL A 611 11.36 23.18 -6.15
CA VAL A 611 12.67 23.74 -6.52
C VAL A 611 12.82 25.15 -5.94
N GLY A 612 13.63 25.30 -4.91
CA GLY A 612 13.90 26.59 -4.26
C GLY A 612 12.70 27.19 -3.51
N THR A 613 12.89 28.37 -2.94
CA THR A 613 11.80 29.20 -2.39
C THR A 613 11.19 30.08 -3.47
N ILE A 614 10.09 30.80 -3.18
CA ILE A 614 9.45 31.69 -4.16
C ILE A 614 10.44 32.75 -4.67
N GLN A 615 11.11 33.46 -3.76
CA GLN A 615 12.10 34.50 -4.07
C GLN A 615 13.27 33.94 -4.88
N LYS A 616 13.76 32.74 -4.50
CA LYS A 616 14.86 32.11 -5.23
C LYS A 616 14.47 31.79 -6.68
N ARG A 617 13.21 31.41 -6.94
CA ARG A 617 12.70 31.19 -8.31
C ARG A 617 12.46 32.48 -9.09
N GLU A 618 12.06 33.57 -8.42
CA GLU A 618 12.02 34.91 -9.02
C GLU A 618 13.43 35.35 -9.48
N GLN A 619 14.45 35.03 -8.67
CA GLN A 619 15.85 35.42 -8.89
C GLN A 619 16.70 34.37 -9.62
N ALA A 620 16.08 33.32 -10.17
CA ALA A 620 16.80 32.18 -10.73
C ALA A 620 17.81 32.60 -11.82
N SER A 621 18.99 31.97 -11.83
CA SER A 621 20.04 32.30 -12.78
C SER A 621 19.61 32.03 -14.23
N ILE A 622 19.77 33.01 -15.13
CA ILE A 622 19.55 32.82 -16.57
C ILE A 622 20.73 32.11 -17.25
N TRP A 623 21.90 32.12 -16.61
CA TRP A 623 23.14 31.54 -17.16
C TRP A 623 23.38 30.10 -16.70
N LYS A 624 22.80 29.72 -15.56
CA LYS A 624 22.71 28.33 -15.07
C LYS A 624 21.28 28.03 -14.64
N PRO A 625 20.32 28.00 -15.61
CA PRO A 625 18.90 27.95 -15.30
C PRO A 625 18.38 26.57 -14.92
N TYR A 626 19.19 25.53 -15.08
CA TYR A 626 18.81 24.15 -14.82
C TYR A 626 19.17 23.72 -13.39
N THR A 627 18.39 22.79 -12.84
CA THR A 627 18.74 22.09 -11.60
C THR A 627 19.57 20.84 -11.94
N TYR A 628 20.02 20.07 -10.93
CA TYR A 628 20.79 18.83 -11.11
C TYR A 628 22.00 18.96 -12.08
N ASN A 629 22.56 17.83 -12.51
CA ASN A 629 23.59 17.81 -13.55
C ASN A 629 22.95 17.55 -14.93
N HIS A 630 22.19 18.52 -15.46
CA HIS A 630 21.61 18.43 -16.81
C HIS A 630 22.72 18.54 -17.86
N HIS A 631 23.24 17.38 -18.28
CA HIS A 631 24.40 17.29 -19.14
C HIS A 631 24.22 18.05 -20.47
N PHE A 632 23.07 17.86 -21.14
CA PHE A 632 22.75 18.56 -22.38
C PHE A 632 22.75 20.08 -22.25
N LEU A 633 21.96 20.63 -21.31
CA LEU A 633 21.84 22.08 -21.12
C LEU A 633 23.18 22.72 -20.74
N LYS A 634 23.96 22.05 -19.88
CA LYS A 634 25.30 22.50 -19.49
C LYS A 634 26.24 22.64 -20.69
N ARG A 635 26.16 21.72 -21.66
CA ARG A 635 27.00 21.75 -22.87
C ARG A 635 26.48 22.74 -23.88
N ALA A 636 25.16 22.78 -24.13
CA ALA A 636 24.54 23.73 -25.04
C ALA A 636 24.87 25.18 -24.67
N LEU A 637 24.77 25.56 -23.39
CA LEU A 637 25.06 26.93 -22.91
C LEU A 637 26.56 27.33 -22.98
N LYS A 638 27.45 26.38 -23.29
CA LYS A 638 28.86 26.64 -23.59
C LYS A 638 29.12 26.84 -25.09
N VAL A 639 28.25 26.35 -25.97
CA VAL A 639 28.39 26.54 -27.42
C VAL A 639 28.25 28.03 -27.72
N GLU A 640 29.30 28.67 -28.24
CA GLU A 640 29.36 30.12 -28.36
C GLU A 640 28.21 30.69 -29.18
N LYS A 641 27.93 30.09 -30.35
CA LYS A 641 26.83 30.50 -31.24
C LYS A 641 25.47 30.40 -30.55
N PHE A 642 25.22 29.32 -29.82
CA PHE A 642 23.98 29.16 -29.07
C PHE A 642 23.87 30.17 -27.93
N ARG A 643 24.95 30.39 -27.18
CA ARG A 643 24.98 31.36 -26.07
C ARG A 643 24.68 32.78 -26.56
N ALA A 644 25.23 33.16 -27.72
CA ALA A 644 24.94 34.44 -28.35
C ALA A 644 23.47 34.57 -28.77
N ALA A 645 22.92 33.56 -29.46
CA ALA A 645 21.51 33.52 -29.84
C ALA A 645 20.59 33.57 -28.60
N TYR A 646 20.88 32.77 -27.58
CA TYR A 646 20.14 32.74 -26.31
C TYR A 646 20.11 34.10 -25.61
N LYS A 647 21.27 34.79 -25.49
CA LYS A 647 21.30 36.15 -24.95
C LYS A 647 20.44 37.09 -25.78
N ALA A 648 20.55 37.04 -27.12
CA ALA A 648 19.76 37.90 -28.00
C ALA A 648 18.24 37.66 -27.84
N LYS A 649 17.81 36.40 -27.70
CA LYS A 649 16.39 36.07 -27.43
C LYS A 649 15.92 36.58 -26.07
N LEU A 650 16.75 36.51 -25.03
CA LEU A 650 16.42 37.10 -23.74
C LEU A 650 16.27 38.62 -23.82
N GLU A 651 17.19 39.32 -24.50
CA GLU A 651 17.10 40.78 -24.68
C GLU A 651 15.81 41.16 -25.42
N HIS A 652 15.54 40.51 -26.56
CA HIS A 652 14.34 40.72 -27.35
C HIS A 652 13.06 40.45 -26.54
N ALA A 653 13.04 39.33 -25.80
CA ALA A 653 11.91 38.98 -24.96
C ALA A 653 11.65 40.04 -23.90
N MET A 654 12.69 40.52 -23.23
CA MET A 654 12.58 41.50 -22.16
C MET A 654 12.16 42.90 -22.64
N GLU A 655 12.40 43.22 -23.92
CA GLU A 655 12.01 44.48 -24.54
C GLU A 655 10.58 44.44 -25.11
N HIS A 656 10.13 43.29 -25.62
CA HIS A 656 8.89 43.22 -26.40
C HIS A 656 7.85 42.21 -25.92
N VAL A 657 8.26 41.12 -25.27
CA VAL A 657 7.37 39.98 -24.96
C VAL A 657 7.08 39.88 -23.46
N PHE A 658 8.10 39.71 -22.63
CA PHE A 658 8.04 39.64 -21.18
C PHE A 658 8.11 41.05 -20.57
N VAL A 659 7.23 41.96 -20.98
CA VAL A 659 7.18 43.34 -20.45
C VAL A 659 6.12 43.40 -19.34
N PRO A 660 6.44 43.85 -18.11
CA PRO A 660 5.50 43.82 -16.99
C PRO A 660 4.15 44.48 -17.28
N GLU A 661 4.13 45.66 -17.90
CA GLU A 661 2.91 46.39 -18.24
C GLU A 661 2.07 45.66 -19.31
N ARG A 662 2.73 44.93 -20.21
CA ARG A 662 2.08 44.11 -21.23
C ARG A 662 1.44 42.89 -20.60
N LEU A 663 2.21 42.13 -19.82
CA LEU A 663 1.75 40.90 -19.16
C LEU A 663 0.67 41.20 -18.10
N ASN A 664 0.81 42.27 -17.33
CA ASN A 664 -0.20 42.69 -16.35
C ASN A 664 -1.54 43.04 -17.03
N ARG A 665 -1.51 43.73 -18.18
CA ARG A 665 -2.72 43.95 -18.99
C ARG A 665 -3.34 42.65 -19.49
N GLN A 666 -2.52 41.69 -19.96
CA GLN A 666 -3.03 40.39 -20.39
C GLN A 666 -3.67 39.61 -19.23
N ILE A 667 -3.02 39.62 -18.06
CA ILE A 667 -3.57 39.04 -16.82
C ILE A 667 -4.93 39.65 -16.52
N ASP A 668 -5.04 40.98 -16.51
CA ASP A 668 -6.30 41.67 -16.21
C ASP A 668 -7.40 41.37 -17.25
N GLN A 669 -7.05 41.33 -18.53
CA GLN A 669 -7.96 41.00 -19.61
C GLN A 669 -8.50 39.57 -19.49
N PHE A 670 -7.63 38.58 -19.32
CA PHE A 670 -8.06 37.18 -19.20
C PHE A 670 -8.83 36.95 -17.90
N ALA A 671 -8.35 37.53 -16.78
CA ALA A 671 -9.02 37.44 -15.50
C ALA A 671 -10.45 38.00 -15.56
N ALA A 672 -10.66 39.13 -16.25
CA ALA A 672 -11.99 39.71 -16.42
C ALA A 672 -12.97 38.77 -17.14
N VAL A 673 -12.50 38.04 -18.16
CA VAL A 673 -13.33 37.08 -18.91
C VAL A 673 -13.74 35.90 -18.04
N ILE A 674 -12.81 35.35 -17.24
CA ILE A 674 -13.06 34.09 -16.52
C ILE A 674 -13.60 34.25 -15.11
N ARG A 675 -13.45 35.43 -14.49
CA ARG A 675 -13.87 35.68 -13.10
C ARG A 675 -15.29 35.21 -12.78
N PRO A 676 -16.32 35.49 -13.61
CA PRO A 676 -17.68 35.00 -13.33
C PRO A 676 -17.80 33.47 -13.33
N ALA A 677 -17.08 32.78 -14.22
CA ALA A 677 -17.06 31.33 -14.28
C ALA A 677 -16.31 30.72 -13.08
N VAL A 678 -15.21 31.33 -12.62
CA VAL A 678 -14.52 30.92 -11.39
C VAL A 678 -15.42 31.13 -10.16
N ALA A 679 -16.16 32.24 -10.11
CA ALA A 679 -17.15 32.51 -9.06
C ALA A 679 -18.27 31.46 -9.03
N ALA A 680 -18.72 31.00 -10.20
CA ALA A 680 -19.68 29.91 -10.32
C ALA A 680 -19.10 28.56 -9.88
N GLU A 681 -17.79 28.35 -9.99
CA GLU A 681 -17.15 27.11 -9.59
C GLU A 681 -17.12 26.91 -8.08
N ASN A 682 -16.53 27.85 -7.32
CA ASN A 682 -16.44 27.73 -5.87
C ASN A 682 -15.98 29.06 -5.21
N PRO A 683 -16.57 29.50 -4.09
CA PRO A 683 -16.14 30.72 -3.38
C PRO A 683 -14.66 30.69 -2.94
N VAL A 684 -14.15 29.54 -2.49
CA VAL A 684 -12.73 29.39 -2.08
C VAL A 684 -11.81 29.53 -3.29
N ARG A 685 -12.21 28.98 -4.45
CA ARG A 685 -11.42 29.14 -5.68
C ARG A 685 -11.44 30.58 -6.17
N LEU A 686 -12.58 31.27 -6.07
CA LEU A 686 -12.66 32.70 -6.38
C LEU A 686 -11.74 33.54 -5.48
N GLU A 687 -11.76 33.32 -4.16
CA GLU A 687 -10.89 34.07 -3.24
C GLU A 687 -9.40 33.91 -3.61
N ARG A 688 -8.98 32.67 -3.91
CA ARG A 688 -7.60 32.38 -4.30
C ARG A 688 -7.27 32.95 -5.67
N PHE A 689 -8.20 32.87 -6.62
CA PHE A 689 -8.07 33.47 -7.94
C PHE A 689 -7.83 34.98 -7.84
N GLU A 690 -8.64 35.71 -7.05
CA GLU A 690 -8.46 37.16 -6.88
C GLU A 690 -7.08 37.48 -6.30
N LYS A 691 -6.60 36.71 -5.31
CA LYS A 691 -5.23 36.86 -4.79
C LYS A 691 -4.16 36.63 -5.87
N CYS A 692 -4.33 35.63 -6.73
CA CYS A 692 -3.39 35.29 -7.79
C CYS A 692 -3.26 36.39 -8.86
N VAL A 693 -4.35 37.09 -9.18
CA VAL A 693 -4.39 38.15 -10.21
C VAL A 693 -4.31 39.57 -9.64
N SER A 694 -4.30 39.72 -8.31
CA SER A 694 -4.28 41.01 -7.63
C SER A 694 -2.99 41.80 -7.91
N SER A 695 -3.13 43.12 -7.93
CA SER A 695 -2.00 44.05 -7.86
C SER A 695 -1.56 44.32 -6.41
N GLU A 696 -2.40 44.00 -5.42
CA GLU A 696 -2.06 44.07 -3.99
C GLU A 696 -1.23 42.85 -3.61
N LEU A 697 0.01 43.08 -3.22
CA LEU A 697 0.97 42.01 -2.97
C LEU A 697 0.94 41.57 -1.51
N ASP A 698 0.73 40.28 -1.31
CA ASP A 698 0.82 39.66 0.01
C ASP A 698 2.31 39.52 0.42
N PRO A 699 2.60 39.52 1.74
CA PRO A 699 3.90 39.09 2.24
C PRO A 699 4.22 37.67 1.75
N ILE A 700 5.47 37.40 1.37
CA ILE A 700 5.85 36.03 1.02
C ILE A 700 5.83 35.16 2.28
N SER A 701 5.13 34.03 2.20
CA SER A 701 5.31 32.89 3.09
C SER A 701 5.98 31.75 2.33
N ASP A 702 7.23 31.47 2.65
CA ASP A 702 7.89 30.22 2.21
C ASP A 702 7.52 29.04 3.11
N HIS A 703 6.66 29.27 4.12
CA HIS A 703 6.05 28.23 4.93
C HIS A 703 4.77 27.73 4.25
N GLY A 704 4.74 26.44 3.92
CA GLY A 704 3.59 25.78 3.31
C GLY A 704 4.01 24.56 2.49
N PRO A 705 3.05 23.70 2.09
CA PRO A 705 3.34 22.58 1.21
C PRO A 705 3.64 23.06 -0.22
N ALA A 706 4.44 22.29 -0.96
CA ALA A 706 4.79 22.57 -2.35
C ALA A 706 3.61 22.46 -3.33
N GLU A 707 2.60 21.67 -2.97
CA GLU A 707 1.40 21.40 -3.77
C GLU A 707 0.15 21.32 -2.87
N GLY A 708 -1.02 21.26 -3.52
CA GLY A 708 -2.31 21.06 -2.88
C GLY A 708 -3.00 22.37 -2.47
N PRO A 709 -4.21 22.27 -1.88
CA PRO A 709 -5.05 23.42 -1.58
C PRO A 709 -4.51 24.33 -0.48
N ASP A 710 -3.62 23.82 0.38
CA ASP A 710 -2.95 24.56 1.44
C ASP A 710 -1.75 25.39 0.93
N LYS A 711 -1.33 25.19 -0.33
CA LYS A 711 -0.25 25.97 -0.94
C LYS A 711 -0.62 27.46 -0.90
N PRO A 712 0.32 28.39 -0.62
CA PRO A 712 0.04 29.82 -0.74
C PRO A 712 -0.41 30.19 -2.17
N PRO A 713 -1.37 31.13 -2.35
CA PRO A 713 -1.72 31.64 -3.67
C PRO A 713 -0.50 32.27 -4.36
N HIS A 714 -0.29 31.92 -5.62
CA HIS A 714 0.82 32.46 -6.40
C HIS A 714 0.39 33.74 -7.13
N GLN A 715 1.03 34.85 -6.80
CA GLN A 715 0.69 36.17 -7.37
C GLN A 715 1.46 36.42 -8.66
N LEU A 716 0.78 36.33 -9.81
CA LEU A 716 1.39 36.43 -11.13
C LEU A 716 2.06 37.77 -11.39
N LYS A 717 1.40 38.88 -11.05
CA LYS A 717 1.95 40.24 -11.28
C LYS A 717 3.23 40.49 -10.48
N ARG A 718 3.31 39.95 -9.25
CA ARG A 718 4.53 39.95 -8.45
C ARG A 718 5.65 39.24 -9.17
N PHE A 719 5.41 37.99 -9.57
CA PHE A 719 6.42 37.17 -10.23
C PHE A 719 6.93 37.86 -11.49
N VAL A 720 6.03 38.34 -12.36
CA VAL A 720 6.38 39.04 -13.59
C VAL A 720 7.31 40.22 -13.30
N GLN A 721 6.96 41.09 -12.34
CA GLN A 721 7.78 42.24 -11.97
C GLN A 721 9.15 41.82 -11.43
N LYS A 722 9.18 40.94 -10.43
CA LYS A 722 10.42 40.52 -9.76
C LYS A 722 11.34 39.74 -10.68
N ARG A 723 10.76 38.93 -11.56
CA ARG A 723 11.49 38.18 -12.56
C ARG A 723 12.10 39.09 -13.61
N TRP A 724 11.34 40.08 -14.09
CA TRP A 724 11.85 41.07 -15.04
C TRP A 724 13.04 41.84 -14.45
N GLU A 725 12.90 42.37 -13.23
CA GLU A 725 13.99 43.06 -12.51
C GLU A 725 15.24 42.18 -12.42
N SER A 726 15.09 40.93 -11.97
CA SER A 726 16.22 40.01 -11.82
C SER A 726 16.89 39.66 -13.15
N VAL A 727 16.12 39.38 -14.20
CA VAL A 727 16.67 39.03 -15.52
C VAL A 727 17.42 40.23 -16.12
N ARG A 728 16.89 41.45 -15.95
CA ARG A 728 17.55 42.68 -16.41
C ARG A 728 18.88 42.89 -15.70
N GLU A 729 18.94 42.76 -14.38
CA GLU A 729 20.19 42.84 -13.61
C GLU A 729 21.23 41.81 -14.06
N GLN A 730 20.78 40.59 -14.41
CA GLN A 730 21.66 39.53 -14.88
C GLN A 730 22.19 39.76 -16.30
N LEU A 731 21.38 40.33 -17.20
CA LEU A 731 21.81 40.72 -18.55
C LEU A 731 22.77 41.91 -18.53
N ASP A 732 22.57 42.84 -17.61
CA ASP A 732 23.44 44.00 -17.36
C ASP A 732 24.76 43.64 -16.64
N GLY A 733 24.92 42.39 -16.19
CA GLY A 733 26.09 41.94 -15.44
C GLY A 733 26.15 42.43 -13.98
N LYS A 734 25.04 42.94 -13.44
CA LYS A 734 24.93 43.41 -12.04
C LYS A 734 24.67 42.27 -11.04
N SER A 735 24.23 41.11 -11.53
CA SER A 735 23.94 39.91 -10.73
C SER A 735 24.22 38.63 -11.53
N GLU A 736 24.55 37.54 -10.86
CA GLU A 736 24.63 36.20 -11.49
C GLU A 736 23.31 35.41 -11.39
N GLY A 737 22.35 35.93 -10.62
CA GLY A 737 21.14 35.23 -10.20
C GLY A 737 21.42 34.08 -9.23
N VAL A 738 20.36 33.37 -8.86
CA VAL A 738 20.42 32.25 -7.91
C VAL A 738 20.46 30.93 -8.68
N VAL A 739 21.51 30.14 -8.48
CA VAL A 739 21.55 28.75 -8.97
C VAL A 739 20.69 27.88 -8.07
N LEU A 740 19.62 27.31 -8.62
CA LEU A 740 18.72 26.44 -7.88
C LEU A 740 19.22 25.01 -7.88
N ASN A 741 19.26 24.42 -6.69
CA ASN A 741 19.45 22.99 -6.50
C ASN A 741 18.13 22.39 -6.02
N ARG A 742 17.89 21.14 -6.39
CA ARG A 742 16.85 20.33 -5.75
C ARG A 742 17.54 19.44 -4.72
N ASP A 743 17.18 19.62 -3.46
CA ASP A 743 17.69 18.77 -2.37
C ASP A 743 17.37 17.31 -2.71
N ARG A 744 18.39 16.44 -2.56
CA ARG A 744 18.34 15.03 -2.99
C ARG A 744 17.33 14.20 -2.22
#